data_AF-A0AAJ0IXE0-F1
#
_entry.id   AF-A0AAJ0IXE0-F1
#
_cell.length_a   1.000
_cell.length_b   1.000
_cell.length_c   1.000
_cell.angle_alpha   90.00
_cell.angle_beta   90.00
_cell.angle_gamma   90.00
#
_symmetry.space_group_name_H-M   'P 1'
#
loop_
_entity.id
_entity.type
_entity.pdbx_description
1 polymer ?
#
loop_
_entity_poly.entity_id
_entity_poly.type
_entity_poly.pdbx_seq_one_letter_code
_entity_poly.pdbx_strand_id
1 'polypeptide(L)'
;MNKLHRSTRHTPLAAALAAALTLVAATAAAQEAGNTAGVTELDKVMVKGVRGAQAEAIENKRTAAQIIDSISAEDIGKLPDVTITDSLQRVPGVQIRRSAGEGSQLNIRGMPQVQTTMNGELYLSAGGGDQFGQPNIGRAQPDFVDIPPTLFSGVDVIKSPTAADLDGGISGTVSLKTRRPFDLPEGWTFSGQAEGSYGDRVQELNELYSGLASFRTERWGALLAVSYSDATLENKHPSVYSNGAQKSTEQNVGFDFNGDGRIGSNTDPSNLPRDYFYNWVATELDNRSTDRQRTGVNGSFQFNINDSWTVLADAAYTKLEDQDTSVAAQLHTGWATNQLQPGSVVDSNGVLDYGQFRYNRFQAHSMAGVADSDSLNTNLELRFDDGGPFRASFRWVHGDAQRTYDEARADAVVTRGDQITRAGGVTQWANANGLPTVDASVDFRGTYPAVNLGTDVSNPDNWQLMSTWAQGNKIEATMDAFRADGTFEFDEGVVRGFQFGIRYGEREVKLDTYRYLSPVSTTCADPNRSLYYFKDPLISDTCSGVSEARLLPFNSIPGYWAYFNDFDPLKVTGLGSQGLPAINPQVMKDPVAYLNSLYPGNVAYQQAADSYKVTEKSTAAYFLANLEGGTGSAVPWTANIGARIVQTKLAIDQYLSSGNVFIGNVEWNGVSPAIGTNRLNRQYTDVLPTANLSLDITDAQKLRFAYNKAVARQDLPDLGRGLVSFYAVNGTPPRNPALPSDAVLFLNGRSGNPDLDPYRATNYNASWEWYFSDASLVSVGAFLIDVKSFPTTVTNIEPQPDADGVVRLGGPVERIVNGGGGKIKGFEIGYQQAFDFLPGWLSGFGTNINYTFSDADTDNTDIEGNTLPIGDNSKHQANAVLWYQKDKLQARVAYNWRSKRFSQVNSGAWGDELAIWNDDVGYLDASFSYDVNDHLTLYAQATNLTGESERRYAQWTNHYYDQNIFERRYYAGLRLRF
;
A
#
# COMPACT_ATOMS: atom_id res chain seq x y z
N MET A 1 26.58 19.42 -16.16
CA MET A 1 25.83 20.24 -15.18
C MET A 1 24.99 21.28 -15.93
N ASN A 2 23.74 20.95 -16.25
CA ASN A 2 22.71 21.89 -16.68
C ASN A 2 21.41 21.37 -16.03
N LYS A 3 21.11 21.82 -14.81
CA LYS A 3 19.80 21.56 -14.19
C LYS A 3 18.78 22.42 -14.94
N LEU A 4 17.97 21.79 -15.80
CA LEU A 4 16.83 22.43 -16.43
C LEU A 4 15.82 22.76 -15.32
N HIS A 5 15.65 24.05 -15.03
CA HIS A 5 14.57 24.53 -14.17
C HIS A 5 13.22 24.13 -14.78
N ARG A 6 12.54 23.17 -14.16
CA ARG A 6 11.10 22.96 -14.33
C ARG A 6 10.40 24.21 -13.80
N SER A 7 9.56 24.84 -14.62
CA SER A 7 8.67 25.90 -14.13
C SER A 7 7.56 25.21 -13.33
N THR A 8 7.59 25.32 -12.00
CA THR A 8 6.46 24.96 -11.14
C THR A 8 5.28 25.83 -11.53
N ARG A 9 4.32 25.26 -12.27
CA ARG A 9 3.02 25.93 -12.48
C ARG A 9 2.23 25.74 -11.20
N HIS A 10 2.32 26.70 -10.28
CA HIS A 10 1.46 26.71 -9.09
C HIS A 10 -0.01 26.57 -9.52
N THR A 11 -0.71 25.60 -8.96
CA THR A 11 -2.13 25.43 -9.23
C THR A 11 -2.90 26.65 -8.73
N PRO A 12 -3.98 27.08 -9.42
CA PRO A 12 -4.78 28.24 -9.01
C PRO A 12 -5.37 28.06 -7.59
N LEU A 13 -5.54 26.82 -7.13
CA LEU A 13 -5.99 26.50 -5.77
C LEU A 13 -4.95 26.84 -4.71
N ALA A 14 -3.67 26.49 -4.91
CA ALA A 14 -2.59 26.85 -3.98
C ALA A 14 -2.42 28.37 -3.87
N ALA A 15 -2.51 29.09 -5.00
CA ALA A 15 -2.47 30.55 -5.01
C ALA A 15 -3.68 31.18 -4.29
N ALA A 16 -4.88 30.61 -4.45
CA ALA A 16 -6.09 31.07 -3.76
C ALA A 16 -6.03 30.81 -2.25
N LEU A 17 -5.52 29.66 -1.82
CA LEU A 17 -5.31 29.33 -0.40
C LEU A 17 -4.29 30.25 0.25
N ALA A 18 -3.15 30.46 -0.40
CA ALA A 18 -2.12 31.40 0.07
C ALA A 18 -2.67 32.84 0.17
N ALA A 19 -3.43 33.30 -0.83
CA ALA A 19 -4.07 34.61 -0.81
C ALA A 19 -5.14 34.74 0.29
N ALA A 20 -5.96 33.70 0.51
CA ALA A 20 -6.96 33.68 1.58
C ALA A 20 -6.31 33.76 2.97
N LEU A 21 -5.20 33.04 3.20
CA LEU A 21 -4.43 33.12 4.44
C LEU A 21 -3.90 34.54 4.71
N THR A 22 -3.46 35.27 3.66
CA THR A 22 -3.02 36.67 3.82
C THR A 22 -4.17 37.65 4.10
N LEU A 23 -5.37 37.39 3.59
CA LEU A 23 -6.55 38.24 3.80
C LEU A 23 -7.14 38.07 5.21
N VAL A 24 -7.15 36.85 5.76
CA VAL A 24 -7.63 36.58 7.13
C VAL A 24 -6.69 37.21 8.17
N ALA A 25 -5.38 37.22 7.92
CA ALA A 25 -4.41 37.88 8.80
C ALA A 25 -4.62 39.42 8.88
N ALA A 26 -5.18 40.04 7.83
CA ALA A 26 -5.41 41.48 7.80
C ALA A 26 -6.71 41.91 8.51
N THR A 27 -7.72 41.03 8.61
CA THR A 27 -9.01 41.35 9.23
C THR A 27 -9.07 41.04 10.74
N ALA A 28 -8.23 40.13 11.24
CA ALA A 28 -8.22 39.73 12.65
C ALA A 28 -7.63 40.79 13.61
N ALA A 29 -7.03 41.88 13.11
CA ALA A 29 -6.38 42.90 13.93
C ALA A 29 -7.33 43.95 14.54
N ALA A 30 -8.65 43.74 14.51
CA ALA A 30 -9.61 44.77 14.92
C ALA A 30 -10.86 44.23 15.64
N GLN A 31 -10.71 43.71 16.87
CA GLN A 31 -11.65 43.95 17.99
C GLN A 31 -11.21 43.18 19.26
N GLU A 32 -10.77 43.90 20.29
CA GLU A 32 -10.78 43.42 21.67
C GLU A 32 -12.01 43.98 22.38
N ALA A 33 -12.82 43.11 22.97
CA ALA A 33 -13.69 43.42 24.10
C ALA A 33 -13.90 42.14 24.92
N GLY A 34 -13.39 42.13 26.14
CA GLY A 34 -13.29 40.94 26.97
C GLY A 34 -14.59 40.52 27.68
N ASN A 35 -14.60 39.28 28.15
CA ASN A 35 -15.19 38.91 29.43
C ASN A 35 -14.57 37.61 29.96
N THR A 36 -14.44 37.51 31.29
CA THR A 36 -13.80 36.40 32.00
C THR A 36 -14.84 35.57 32.78
N ALA A 37 -14.53 34.28 32.93
CA ALA A 37 -15.04 33.29 33.90
C ALA A 37 -16.23 32.40 33.49
N GLY A 38 -15.89 31.13 33.27
CA GLY A 38 -16.78 29.97 33.08
C GLY A 38 -15.95 28.71 32.75
N VAL A 39 -15.03 28.33 33.64
CA VAL A 39 -14.12 27.18 33.47
C VAL A 39 -14.85 25.90 33.88
N THR A 40 -15.15 25.01 32.92
CA THR A 40 -14.95 23.54 33.01
C THR A 40 -15.25 22.73 31.73
N GLU A 41 -15.77 23.30 30.63
CA GLU A 41 -15.98 22.53 29.38
C GLU A 41 -15.28 23.08 28.12
N LEU A 42 -14.65 24.26 28.21
CA LEU A 42 -14.15 25.00 27.05
C LEU A 42 -12.78 24.57 26.47
N ASP A 43 -12.00 23.72 27.15
CA ASP A 43 -10.64 23.32 26.71
C ASP A 43 -10.57 21.96 26.00
N LYS A 44 -11.67 21.20 25.91
CA LYS A 44 -11.65 19.83 25.35
C LYS A 44 -11.58 19.77 23.82
N VAL A 45 -11.95 20.83 23.10
CA VAL A 45 -12.15 20.72 21.63
C VAL A 45 -11.03 21.36 20.80
N MET A 46 -10.19 22.17 21.44
CA MET A 46 -8.93 22.65 20.86
C MET A 46 -7.83 22.39 21.87
N VAL A 47 -7.48 21.12 22.03
CA VAL A 47 -6.42 20.69 22.94
C VAL A 47 -5.14 21.45 22.62
N LYS A 48 -4.62 22.20 23.60
CA LYS A 48 -3.34 22.91 23.47
C LYS A 48 -2.19 22.01 23.91
N GLY A 49 -1.48 21.42 22.95
CA GLY A 49 -0.24 20.69 23.20
C GLY A 49 -0.37 19.16 23.34
N VAL A 50 0.77 18.47 23.29
CA VAL A 50 0.90 17.01 23.38
C VAL A 50 0.30 16.45 24.67
N ARG A 51 0.47 17.12 25.82
CA ARG A 51 -0.06 16.63 27.11
C ARG A 51 -1.58 16.50 27.11
N GLY A 52 -2.28 17.51 26.61
CA GLY A 52 -3.74 17.46 26.56
C GLY A 52 -4.23 16.41 25.57
N ALA A 53 -3.47 16.16 24.49
CA ALA A 53 -3.83 15.18 23.46
C ALA A 53 -3.81 13.77 24.05
N GLN A 54 -2.80 13.50 24.88
CA GLN A 54 -2.71 12.27 25.65
C GLN A 54 -3.83 12.11 26.66
N ALA A 55 -4.17 13.17 27.40
CA ALA A 55 -5.27 13.11 28.37
C ALA A 55 -6.60 12.79 27.68
N GLU A 56 -6.87 13.40 26.52
CA GLU A 56 -8.05 13.11 25.72
C GLU A 56 -8.05 11.65 25.22
N ALA A 57 -6.94 11.17 24.66
CA ALA A 57 -6.81 9.79 24.18
C ALA A 57 -6.99 8.77 25.31
N ILE A 58 -6.42 9.03 26.48
CA ILE A 58 -6.54 8.19 27.68
C ILE A 58 -7.98 8.18 28.19
N GLU A 59 -8.66 9.34 28.21
CA GLU A 59 -10.05 9.43 28.64
C GLU A 59 -11.01 8.73 27.68
N ASN A 60 -10.79 8.88 26.37
CA ASN A 60 -11.52 8.12 25.34
C ASN A 60 -11.38 6.61 25.58
N LYS A 61 -10.18 6.13 25.91
CA LYS A 61 -9.93 4.73 26.25
C LYS A 61 -10.61 4.31 27.57
N ARG A 62 -10.57 5.17 28.60
CA ARG A 62 -11.14 4.88 29.93
C ARG A 62 -12.65 4.74 29.91
N THR A 63 -13.33 5.58 29.12
CA THR A 63 -14.78 5.66 29.03
C THR A 63 -15.37 4.70 27.97
N ALA A 64 -14.55 4.23 27.03
CA ALA A 64 -15.01 3.29 26.01
C ALA A 64 -15.59 2.00 26.60
N ALA A 65 -16.69 1.55 26.01
CA ALA A 65 -17.30 0.24 26.24
C ALA A 65 -16.45 -0.93 25.71
N GLN A 66 -15.45 -0.60 24.88
CA GLN A 66 -14.61 -1.51 24.13
C GLN A 66 -13.15 -1.33 24.53
N ILE A 67 -12.31 -2.31 24.19
CA ILE A 67 -10.86 -2.16 24.16
C ILE A 67 -10.52 -1.40 22.88
N ILE A 68 -10.13 -0.13 23.06
CA ILE A 68 -9.70 0.76 21.98
C ILE A 68 -8.38 1.42 22.33
N ASP A 69 -7.72 1.94 21.31
CA ASP A 69 -6.70 2.96 21.46
C ASP A 69 -7.08 4.16 20.58
N SER A 70 -6.83 5.37 21.05
CA SER A 70 -7.24 6.60 20.37
C SER A 70 -6.04 7.52 20.15
N ILE A 71 -6.09 8.31 19.09
CA ILE A 71 -5.16 9.40 18.80
C ILE A 71 -6.01 10.65 18.51
N SER A 72 -5.70 11.79 19.13
CA SER A 72 -6.42 13.03 18.88
C SER A 72 -5.73 13.96 17.88
N ALA A 73 -6.47 14.94 17.37
CA ALA A 73 -6.04 15.87 16.31
C ALA A 73 -4.75 16.63 16.63
N GLU A 74 -4.51 16.91 17.91
CA GLU A 74 -3.31 17.63 18.33
C GLU A 74 -2.09 16.69 18.34
N ASP A 75 -2.26 15.36 18.33
CA ASP A 75 -1.17 14.38 18.14
C ASP A 75 -0.97 14.00 16.65
N ILE A 76 -1.98 14.20 15.82
CA ILE A 76 -1.97 13.95 14.38
C ILE A 76 -1.27 15.12 13.66
N GLY A 77 -0.20 14.86 12.90
CA GLY A 77 0.53 15.90 12.17
C GLY A 77 1.45 16.77 13.04
N LYS A 78 1.73 16.39 14.29
CA LYS A 78 2.77 17.01 15.14
C LYS A 78 4.14 16.38 15.02
N LEU A 79 4.19 15.15 14.54
CA LEU A 79 5.36 14.64 13.85
C LEU A 79 5.16 14.92 12.35
N PRO A 80 6.22 14.76 11.54
CA PRO A 80 6.11 14.85 10.09
C PRO A 80 5.33 13.65 9.54
N ASP A 81 4.06 13.62 9.93
CA ASP A 81 3.06 12.64 9.54
C ASP A 81 2.47 13.16 8.24
N VAL A 82 2.84 12.51 7.15
CA VAL A 82 2.40 12.93 5.83
C VAL A 82 1.04 12.30 5.52
N THR A 83 0.77 11.13 6.11
CA THR A 83 -0.52 10.42 6.04
C THR A 83 -1.05 10.12 7.44
N ILE A 84 -2.31 9.70 7.53
CA ILE A 84 -2.88 9.24 8.81
C ILE A 84 -2.22 7.95 9.32
N THR A 85 -1.69 7.12 8.42
CA THR A 85 -0.98 5.88 8.73
C THR A 85 0.30 6.13 9.54
N ASP A 86 1.03 7.20 9.24
CA ASP A 86 2.22 7.62 10.01
C ASP A 86 1.87 7.97 11.46
N SER A 87 0.66 8.48 11.71
CA SER A 87 0.19 8.73 13.06
C SER A 87 -0.15 7.43 13.79
N LEU A 88 -0.80 6.51 13.09
CA LEU A 88 -1.29 5.24 13.65
C LEU A 88 -0.18 4.25 14.02
N GLN A 89 1.02 4.34 13.42
CA GLN A 89 2.15 3.47 13.75
C GLN A 89 2.53 3.51 15.24
N ARG A 90 2.10 4.56 15.97
CA ARG A 90 2.35 4.78 17.39
C ARG A 90 1.36 4.07 18.30
N VAL A 91 0.35 3.40 17.75
CA VAL A 91 -0.66 2.64 18.50
C VAL A 91 -0.18 1.20 18.71
N PRO A 92 -0.33 0.62 19.93
CA PRO A 92 -0.01 -0.79 20.15
C PRO A 92 -0.74 -1.70 19.16
N GLY A 93 -0.02 -2.64 18.58
CA GLY A 93 -0.54 -3.61 17.62
C GLY A 93 -0.73 -3.10 16.20
N VAL A 94 -0.41 -1.84 15.89
CA VAL A 94 -0.52 -1.29 14.55
C VAL A 94 0.80 -1.36 13.81
N GLN A 95 0.85 -2.10 12.70
CA GLN A 95 2.03 -2.19 11.82
C GLN A 95 1.71 -1.51 10.49
N ILE A 96 2.66 -0.78 9.91
CA ILE A 96 2.44 -0.04 8.66
C ILE A 96 3.41 -0.48 7.57
N ARG A 97 3.03 -0.23 6.32
CA ARG A 97 3.89 -0.26 5.14
C ARG A 97 4.05 1.15 4.58
N ARG A 98 5.14 1.38 3.86
CA ARG A 98 5.45 2.68 3.25
C ARG A 98 5.45 2.59 1.73
N SER A 99 5.06 3.71 1.10
CA SER A 99 5.17 3.97 -0.33
C SER A 99 5.91 5.30 -0.52
N ALA A 100 7.08 5.27 -1.17
CA ALA A 100 7.96 6.43 -1.33
C ALA A 100 8.30 7.15 -0.01
N GLY A 101 8.51 6.38 1.07
CA GLY A 101 8.85 6.90 2.40
C GLY A 101 7.66 7.35 3.25
N GLU A 102 6.45 7.40 2.70
CA GLU A 102 5.22 7.80 3.40
C GLU A 102 4.40 6.57 3.80
N GLY A 103 3.81 6.54 5.00
CA GLY A 103 2.95 5.43 5.42
C GLY A 103 1.71 5.31 4.52
N SER A 104 1.43 4.13 3.98
CA SER A 104 0.27 3.88 3.11
C SER A 104 -0.68 2.88 3.73
N GLN A 105 -0.27 1.61 3.80
CA GLN A 105 -1.08 0.49 4.25
C GLN A 105 -0.86 0.16 5.72
N LEU A 106 -1.86 -0.48 6.34
CA LEU A 106 -1.89 -0.76 7.78
C LEU A 106 -2.41 -2.17 8.08
N ASN A 107 -1.77 -2.81 9.06
CA ASN A 107 -2.18 -4.07 9.68
C ASN A 107 -2.46 -3.85 11.18
N ILE A 108 -3.44 -4.56 11.73
CA ILE A 108 -3.66 -4.63 13.19
C ILE A 108 -3.35 -6.05 13.65
N ARG A 109 -2.53 -6.19 14.69
CA ARG A 109 -2.17 -7.47 15.32
C ARG A 109 -1.70 -8.52 14.31
N GLY A 110 -0.90 -8.06 13.33
CA GLY A 110 -0.30 -8.92 12.32
C GLY A 110 -1.20 -9.30 11.15
N MET A 111 -2.40 -8.72 11.01
CA MET A 111 -3.30 -9.04 9.90
C MET A 111 -3.65 -7.82 9.05
N PRO A 112 -3.74 -7.98 7.72
CA PRO A 112 -4.18 -6.92 6.82
C PRO A 112 -5.71 -6.74 6.79
N GLN A 113 -6.51 -7.71 7.23
CA GLN A 113 -7.97 -7.60 7.24
C GLN A 113 -8.45 -6.63 8.34
N VAL A 114 -8.38 -5.34 8.03
CA VAL A 114 -8.72 -4.20 8.90
C VAL A 114 -9.84 -3.40 8.25
N GLN A 115 -10.88 -3.07 9.02
CA GLN A 115 -11.97 -2.25 8.52
C GLN A 115 -11.64 -0.76 8.68
N THR A 116 -12.03 0.06 7.71
CA THR A 116 -11.99 1.52 7.86
C THR A 116 -13.40 2.07 7.95
N THR A 117 -13.66 2.94 8.91
CA THR A 117 -14.87 3.73 8.99
C THR A 117 -14.53 5.21 9.07
N MET A 118 -15.44 6.05 8.60
CA MET A 118 -15.42 7.49 8.83
C MET A 118 -16.70 7.88 9.53
N ASN A 119 -16.58 8.47 10.72
CA ASN A 119 -17.71 8.85 11.57
C ASN A 119 -18.73 7.70 11.78
N GLY A 120 -18.23 6.46 11.93
CA GLY A 120 -19.04 5.28 12.22
C GLY A 120 -19.67 4.57 11.01
N GLU A 121 -19.41 5.01 9.77
CA GLU A 121 -19.82 4.30 8.55
C GLU A 121 -18.65 3.92 7.65
N LEU A 122 -18.86 2.96 6.75
CA LEU A 122 -17.83 2.47 5.83
C LEU A 122 -17.23 3.63 5.03
N TYR A 123 -15.90 3.79 5.08
CA TYR A 123 -15.18 4.73 4.25
C TYR A 123 -14.78 4.04 2.94
N LEU A 124 -15.15 4.63 1.81
CA LEU A 124 -14.68 4.21 0.51
C LEU A 124 -13.44 5.05 0.18
N SER A 125 -12.25 4.45 0.21
CA SER A 125 -11.02 5.11 -0.23
C SER A 125 -10.78 4.78 -1.71
N ALA A 126 -10.31 5.76 -2.47
CA ALA A 126 -9.73 5.47 -3.78
C ALA A 126 -8.31 4.92 -3.64
N GLY A 127 -7.56 5.42 -2.65
CA GLY A 127 -6.30 4.86 -2.18
C GLY A 127 -5.21 4.79 -3.25
N GLY A 128 -4.01 4.40 -2.84
CA GLY A 128 -2.89 4.20 -3.76
C GLY A 128 -3.02 2.94 -4.61
N GLY A 129 -1.88 2.57 -5.20
CA GLY A 129 -1.68 1.24 -5.75
C GLY A 129 -0.36 0.66 -5.24
N ASP A 130 -0.12 -0.61 -5.56
CA ASP A 130 1.23 -1.15 -5.40
C ASP A 130 2.19 -0.55 -6.44
N GLN A 131 3.46 -0.87 -6.31
CA GLN A 131 4.54 -0.43 -7.21
C GLN A 131 4.39 -0.90 -8.67
N PHE A 132 3.38 -1.73 -8.96
CA PHE A 132 3.03 -2.24 -10.30
C PHE A 132 1.68 -1.67 -10.78
N GLY A 133 1.16 -0.65 -10.09
CA GLY A 133 -0.07 0.05 -10.44
C GLY A 133 -1.35 -0.75 -10.17
N GLN A 134 -1.29 -1.85 -9.42
CA GLN A 134 -2.48 -2.58 -9.00
C GLN A 134 -3.25 -1.75 -7.97
N PRO A 135 -4.56 -1.55 -8.15
CA PRO A 135 -5.33 -0.73 -7.23
C PRO A 135 -5.49 -1.39 -5.85
N ASN A 136 -5.61 -0.55 -4.81
CA ASN A 136 -6.00 -1.01 -3.48
C ASN A 136 -7.53 -1.10 -3.30
N ILE A 137 -8.32 -0.39 -4.13
CA ILE A 137 -9.79 -0.48 -4.12
C ILE A 137 -10.22 -1.95 -4.31
N GLY A 138 -11.03 -2.45 -3.38
CA GLY A 138 -11.49 -3.83 -3.41
C GLY A 138 -10.55 -4.84 -2.71
N ARG A 139 -9.49 -4.38 -2.06
CA ARG A 139 -8.68 -5.20 -1.15
C ARG A 139 -9.18 -5.11 0.29
N ALA A 140 -8.87 -6.11 1.09
CA ALA A 140 -9.20 -6.15 2.51
C ALA A 140 -8.25 -5.27 3.36
N GLN A 141 -7.06 -4.97 2.85
CA GLN A 141 -6.09 -4.08 3.50
C GLN A 141 -6.43 -2.61 3.21
N PRO A 142 -6.55 -1.75 4.24
CA PRO A 142 -6.73 -0.33 4.03
C PRO A 142 -5.44 0.31 3.50
N ASP A 143 -5.61 1.32 2.65
CA ASP A 143 -4.56 2.23 2.19
C ASP A 143 -5.06 3.65 2.42
N PHE A 144 -4.26 4.47 3.10
CA PHE A 144 -4.60 5.84 3.45
C PHE A 144 -3.63 6.86 2.86
N VAL A 145 -2.86 6.50 1.82
CA VAL A 145 -1.93 7.42 1.18
C VAL A 145 -2.64 8.67 0.61
N ASP A 146 -3.91 8.53 0.21
CA ASP A 146 -4.77 9.60 -0.30
C ASP A 146 -5.42 10.47 0.80
N ILE A 147 -5.28 10.12 2.08
CA ILE A 147 -5.97 10.78 3.21
C ILE A 147 -5.00 11.77 3.91
N PRO A 148 -5.19 13.10 3.77
CA PRO A 148 -4.41 14.06 4.54
C PRO A 148 -4.79 14.03 6.03
N PRO A 149 -3.82 13.95 6.95
CA PRO A 149 -4.08 13.88 8.39
C PRO A 149 -4.73 15.15 8.94
N THR A 150 -4.50 16.30 8.30
CA THR A 150 -5.00 17.63 8.72
C THR A 150 -6.53 17.75 8.72
N LEU A 151 -7.23 16.88 8.00
CA LEU A 151 -8.70 16.92 7.85
C LEU A 151 -9.48 16.27 9.00
N PHE A 152 -8.79 15.53 9.89
CA PHE A 152 -9.42 14.71 10.93
C PHE A 152 -9.21 15.31 12.32
N SER A 153 -10.18 15.08 13.21
CA SER A 153 -10.15 15.43 14.64
C SER A 153 -9.54 14.33 15.50
N GLY A 154 -9.47 13.11 15.00
CA GLY A 154 -8.92 11.98 15.73
C GLY A 154 -9.13 10.66 15.00
N VAL A 155 -8.51 9.60 15.51
CA VAL A 155 -8.66 8.24 15.02
C VAL A 155 -8.74 7.27 16.18
N ASP A 156 -9.70 6.35 16.14
CA ASP A 156 -9.76 5.24 17.08
C ASP A 156 -9.39 3.93 16.38
N VAL A 157 -8.60 3.11 17.06
CA VAL A 157 -8.29 1.72 16.70
C VAL A 157 -9.09 0.81 17.62
N ILE A 158 -10.21 0.30 17.11
CA ILE A 158 -11.14 -0.56 17.83
C ILE A 158 -10.67 -2.02 17.71
N LYS A 159 -10.37 -2.63 18.85
CA LYS A 159 -9.85 -4.01 18.94
C LYS A 159 -10.88 -5.03 19.42
N SER A 160 -12.00 -4.56 19.96
CA SER A 160 -13.11 -5.41 20.42
C SER A 160 -14.47 -4.79 20.03
N PRO A 161 -14.93 -5.00 18.78
CA PRO A 161 -16.19 -4.43 18.31
C PRO A 161 -17.39 -4.91 19.14
N THR A 162 -18.42 -4.06 19.25
CA THR A 162 -19.75 -4.40 19.76
C THR A 162 -20.69 -4.77 18.61
N ALA A 163 -21.90 -5.23 18.92
CA ALA A 163 -22.92 -5.51 17.90
C ALA A 163 -23.41 -4.27 17.13
N ALA A 164 -23.26 -3.07 17.71
CA ALA A 164 -23.67 -1.80 17.09
C ALA A 164 -22.66 -1.28 16.06
N ASP A 165 -21.42 -1.77 16.13
CA ASP A 165 -20.40 -1.47 15.13
C ASP A 165 -20.70 -2.17 13.80
N LEU A 166 -20.11 -1.64 12.73
CA LEU A 166 -20.15 -2.30 11.43
C LEU A 166 -19.35 -3.59 11.45
N ASP A 167 -19.87 -4.60 10.77
CA ASP A 167 -19.10 -5.78 10.42
C ASP A 167 -17.99 -5.44 9.42
N GLY A 168 -16.92 -6.23 9.46
CA GLY A 168 -15.66 -5.97 8.77
C GLY A 168 -14.48 -6.08 9.73
N GLY A 169 -13.27 -6.21 9.19
CA GLY A 169 -12.03 -6.10 9.97
C GLY A 169 -11.89 -7.16 11.06
N ILE A 170 -11.45 -8.37 10.70
CA ILE A 170 -11.33 -9.47 11.68
C ILE A 170 -10.25 -9.22 12.75
N SER A 171 -9.30 -8.32 12.47
CA SER A 171 -8.23 -7.93 13.40
C SER A 171 -8.48 -6.61 14.12
N GLY A 172 -9.43 -5.81 13.64
CA GLY A 172 -9.81 -4.51 14.21
C GLY A 172 -10.36 -3.54 13.16
N THR A 173 -10.77 -2.37 13.66
CA THR A 173 -11.33 -1.28 12.86
C THR A 173 -10.57 0.02 13.14
N VAL A 174 -10.21 0.76 12.10
CA VAL A 174 -9.73 2.14 12.16
C VAL A 174 -10.92 3.07 11.90
N SER A 175 -11.30 3.86 12.90
CA SER A 175 -12.41 4.80 12.84
C SER A 175 -11.89 6.23 12.77
N LEU A 176 -11.98 6.82 11.58
CA LEU A 176 -11.59 8.19 11.29
C LEU A 176 -12.69 9.16 11.78
N LYS A 177 -12.31 10.17 12.56
CA LYS A 177 -13.23 11.19 13.07
C LYS A 177 -12.97 12.51 12.36
N THR A 178 -14.00 13.09 11.75
CA THR A 178 -13.89 14.44 11.18
C THR A 178 -14.29 15.49 12.21
N ARG A 179 -13.89 16.75 12.00
CA ARG A 179 -14.39 17.88 12.79
C ARG A 179 -15.82 18.22 12.40
N ARG A 180 -16.65 18.65 13.36
CA ARG A 180 -17.99 19.16 13.10
C ARG A 180 -18.19 20.55 13.74
N PRO A 181 -19.10 21.38 13.19
CA PRO A 181 -19.32 22.74 13.68
C PRO A 181 -19.66 22.81 15.18
N PHE A 182 -20.56 21.94 15.67
CA PHE A 182 -21.01 21.96 17.07
C PHE A 182 -19.99 21.41 18.07
N ASP A 183 -18.86 20.91 17.59
CA ASP A 183 -17.73 20.60 18.45
C ASP A 183 -16.92 21.89 18.72
N LEU A 184 -16.91 22.88 17.82
CA LEU A 184 -16.10 24.10 17.94
C LEU A 184 -16.77 25.20 18.79
N PRO A 185 -16.08 26.27 19.20
CA PRO A 185 -16.70 27.41 19.91
C PRO A 185 -17.78 28.13 19.08
N GLU A 186 -18.73 28.79 19.74
CA GLU A 186 -19.74 29.63 19.05
C GLU A 186 -19.10 30.82 18.34
N GLY A 187 -19.61 31.15 17.15
CA GLY A 187 -19.07 32.17 16.28
C GLY A 187 -18.14 31.58 15.21
N TRP A 188 -17.14 32.35 14.81
CA TRP A 188 -16.16 31.92 13.80
C TRP A 188 -14.98 31.21 14.47
N THR A 189 -14.48 30.18 13.80
CA THR A 189 -13.22 29.51 14.13
C THR A 189 -12.42 29.33 12.84
N PHE A 190 -11.15 29.73 12.85
CA PHE A 190 -10.25 29.58 11.73
C PHE A 190 -8.95 28.88 12.13
N SER A 191 -8.42 28.05 11.25
CA SER A 191 -7.04 27.61 11.35
C SER A 191 -6.39 27.50 9.97
N GLY A 192 -5.08 27.62 9.94
CA GLY A 192 -4.28 27.56 8.72
C GLY A 192 -2.90 26.98 8.97
N GLN A 193 -2.32 26.33 7.97
CA GLN A 193 -0.94 25.84 7.98
C GLN A 193 -0.31 26.08 6.62
N ALA A 194 0.96 26.44 6.64
CA ALA A 194 1.85 26.42 5.49
C ALA A 194 3.16 25.73 5.90
N GLU A 195 3.65 24.85 5.04
CA GLU A 195 4.85 24.03 5.28
C GLU A 195 5.65 23.89 3.99
N GLY A 196 6.98 23.99 4.12
CA GLY A 196 7.92 23.54 3.10
C GLY A 196 8.67 22.31 3.60
N SER A 197 8.89 21.33 2.72
CA SER A 197 9.73 20.16 3.04
C SER A 197 10.83 19.93 2.01
N TYR A 198 11.95 19.35 2.44
CA TYR A 198 13.13 19.14 1.61
C TYR A 198 13.77 17.78 1.89
N GLY A 199 13.96 17.00 0.83
CA GLY A 199 14.64 15.71 0.84
C GLY A 199 16.15 15.82 0.61
N ASP A 200 16.95 15.05 1.34
CA ASP A 200 18.40 15.03 1.15
C ASP A 200 18.87 14.33 -0.15
N ARG A 201 17.99 13.56 -0.79
CA ARG A 201 18.25 12.85 -2.07
C ARG A 201 17.71 13.58 -3.30
N VAL A 202 16.38 13.75 -3.40
CA VAL A 202 15.75 14.46 -4.54
C VAL A 202 16.19 15.92 -4.62
N GLN A 203 16.44 16.56 -3.47
CA GLN A 203 16.88 17.95 -3.36
C GLN A 203 15.91 18.98 -3.97
N GLU A 204 14.61 18.72 -3.89
CA GLU A 204 13.53 19.64 -4.29
C GLU A 204 12.76 20.16 -3.06
N LEU A 205 12.24 21.39 -3.16
CA LEU A 205 11.38 21.97 -2.15
C LEU A 205 9.93 21.57 -2.45
N ASN A 206 9.34 20.85 -1.52
CA ASN A 206 7.97 20.38 -1.54
C ASN A 206 7.09 21.29 -0.66
N GLU A 207 5.77 21.29 -0.84
CA GLU A 207 4.86 22.25 -0.23
C GLU A 207 3.58 21.61 0.30
N LEU A 208 3.08 22.11 1.45
CA LEU A 208 1.80 21.74 2.02
C LEU A 208 1.07 22.97 2.55
N TYR A 209 -0.22 23.06 2.24
CA TYR A 209 -1.12 24.09 2.73
C TYR A 209 -2.40 23.44 3.25
N SER A 210 -2.86 23.84 4.44
CA SER A 210 -4.18 23.42 4.92
C SER A 210 -4.90 24.58 5.60
N GLY A 211 -6.22 24.54 5.57
CA GLY A 211 -7.07 25.56 6.18
C GLY A 211 -8.39 24.99 6.67
N LEU A 212 -8.93 25.58 7.72
CA LEU A 212 -10.25 25.29 8.24
C LEU A 212 -10.96 26.61 8.54
N ALA A 213 -12.21 26.69 8.13
CA ALA A 213 -13.14 27.74 8.53
C ALA A 213 -14.41 27.08 9.05
N SER A 214 -14.86 27.48 10.22
CA SER A 214 -16.16 27.08 10.75
C SER A 214 -16.89 28.29 11.30
N PHE A 215 -18.21 28.27 11.13
CA PHE A 215 -19.11 29.18 11.81
C PHE A 215 -20.20 28.37 12.47
N ARG A 216 -20.51 28.66 13.73
CA ARG A 216 -21.69 28.10 14.38
C ARG A 216 -22.45 29.14 15.19
N THR A 217 -23.73 28.86 15.35
CA THR A 217 -24.67 29.44 16.31
C THR A 217 -25.21 28.32 17.19
N GLU A 218 -26.08 28.63 18.16
CA GLU A 218 -26.84 27.62 18.90
C GLU A 218 -27.73 26.72 18.01
N ARG A 219 -28.24 27.26 16.88
CA ARG A 219 -29.20 26.53 16.03
C ARG A 219 -28.55 25.78 14.88
N TRP A 220 -27.48 26.32 14.31
CA TRP A 220 -26.85 25.76 13.11
C TRP A 220 -25.38 26.11 13.03
N GLY A 221 -24.62 25.26 12.33
CA GLY A 221 -23.22 25.54 12.01
C GLY A 221 -22.79 24.90 10.70
N ALA A 222 -21.74 25.46 10.11
CA ALA A 222 -21.09 24.97 8.91
C ALA A 222 -19.56 24.96 9.12
N LEU A 223 -18.89 24.00 8.50
CA LEU A 223 -17.45 23.82 8.55
C LEU A 223 -16.94 23.41 7.18
N LEU A 224 -15.82 24.00 6.78
CA LEU A 224 -15.03 23.60 5.61
C LEU A 224 -13.57 23.49 6.02
N ALA A 225 -12.97 22.34 5.79
CA ALA A 225 -11.55 22.08 5.92
C ALA A 225 -10.99 21.63 4.57
N VAL A 226 -9.80 22.14 4.21
CA VAL A 226 -9.13 21.88 2.94
C VAL A 226 -7.65 21.64 3.19
N SER A 227 -7.05 20.74 2.42
CA SER A 227 -5.62 20.42 2.47
C SER A 227 -5.11 20.18 1.05
N TYR A 228 -3.93 20.69 0.76
CA TYR A 228 -3.20 20.48 -0.49
C TYR A 228 -1.74 20.22 -0.20
N SER A 229 -1.12 19.27 -0.91
CA SER A 229 0.33 19.06 -0.87
C SER A 229 0.87 18.63 -2.23
N ASP A 230 2.08 19.05 -2.56
CA ASP A 230 2.85 18.64 -3.73
C ASP A 230 4.26 18.24 -3.29
N ALA A 231 4.68 17.03 -3.62
CA ALA A 231 5.98 16.50 -3.23
C ALA A 231 6.61 15.60 -4.29
N THR A 232 7.89 15.82 -4.58
CA THR A 232 8.75 14.86 -5.28
C THR A 232 9.52 14.04 -4.23
N LEU A 233 9.44 12.70 -4.34
CA LEU A 233 9.95 11.75 -3.35
C LEU A 233 10.91 10.75 -3.98
N GLU A 234 12.02 10.46 -3.30
CA GLU A 234 12.92 9.35 -3.64
C GLU A 234 12.24 8.01 -3.33
N ASN A 235 12.29 7.09 -4.29
CA ASN A 235 11.74 5.74 -4.14
C ASN A 235 12.59 4.69 -4.87
N LYS A 236 13.93 4.80 -4.78
CA LYS A 236 14.87 3.92 -5.48
C LYS A 236 14.69 2.46 -5.03
N HIS A 237 14.80 1.53 -5.99
CA HIS A 237 14.47 0.12 -5.78
C HIS A 237 15.50 -0.83 -6.42
N PRO A 238 16.76 -0.87 -5.94
CA PRO A 238 17.68 -1.93 -6.33
C PRO A 238 17.07 -3.31 -6.09
N SER A 239 17.04 -4.15 -7.11
CA SER A 239 16.47 -5.48 -7.01
C SER A 239 17.28 -6.50 -7.81
N VAL A 240 17.14 -7.75 -7.46
CA VAL A 240 17.68 -8.88 -8.23
C VAL A 240 16.60 -9.91 -8.55
N TYR A 241 15.37 -9.69 -8.08
CA TYR A 241 14.28 -10.60 -8.35
C TYR A 241 13.72 -10.48 -9.75
N SER A 242 14.11 -9.46 -10.54
CA SER A 242 13.63 -9.35 -11.91
C SER A 242 13.93 -10.68 -12.62
N ASN A 243 12.87 -11.32 -13.10
CA ASN A 243 12.91 -12.62 -13.77
C ASN A 243 13.27 -13.84 -12.87
N GLY A 244 13.36 -13.67 -11.56
CA GLY A 244 13.48 -14.75 -10.59
C GLY A 244 14.91 -15.23 -10.30
N ALA A 245 15.01 -16.19 -9.39
CA ALA A 245 16.27 -16.84 -9.03
C ALA A 245 16.63 -17.93 -10.04
N GLN A 246 17.92 -18.19 -10.18
CA GLN A 246 18.49 -19.23 -11.02
C GLN A 246 19.37 -20.13 -10.18
N LYS A 247 19.17 -21.45 -10.31
CA LYS A 247 19.99 -22.47 -9.64
C LYS A 247 21.00 -23.02 -10.65
N SER A 248 22.28 -22.86 -10.38
CA SER A 248 23.37 -23.25 -11.28
C SER A 248 24.38 -24.13 -10.55
N THR A 249 25.05 -25.04 -11.24
CA THR A 249 26.05 -25.97 -10.68
C THR A 249 27.47 -25.63 -11.16
N GLU A 250 28.48 -26.21 -10.51
CA GLU A 250 29.88 -26.14 -10.98
C GLU A 250 30.01 -26.68 -12.40
N GLN A 251 29.27 -27.73 -12.76
CA GLN A 251 29.23 -28.25 -14.13
C GLN A 251 28.69 -27.21 -15.13
N ASN A 252 27.71 -26.39 -14.74
CA ASN A 252 27.17 -25.36 -15.62
C ASN A 252 28.21 -24.25 -15.90
N VAL A 253 28.96 -23.83 -14.88
CA VAL A 253 29.92 -22.71 -14.98
C VAL A 253 31.34 -23.14 -15.34
N GLY A 254 31.68 -24.41 -15.16
CA GLY A 254 32.95 -25.01 -15.56
C GLY A 254 34.13 -24.77 -14.61
N PHE A 255 33.88 -24.41 -13.35
CA PHE A 255 34.91 -24.25 -12.33
C PHE A 255 34.40 -24.65 -10.94
N ASP A 256 35.34 -25.09 -10.09
CA ASP A 256 35.14 -25.46 -8.69
C ASP A 256 35.04 -24.17 -7.83
N PHE A 257 33.85 -23.86 -7.33
CA PHE A 257 33.63 -22.71 -6.45
C PHE A 257 33.58 -23.09 -4.98
N ASN A 258 33.32 -24.36 -4.65
CA ASN A 258 33.22 -24.83 -3.28
C ASN A 258 34.59 -25.24 -2.67
N GLY A 259 35.62 -25.34 -3.51
CA GLY A 259 37.01 -25.61 -3.16
C GLY A 259 37.29 -27.07 -2.78
N ASP A 260 36.42 -28.02 -3.13
CA ASP A 260 36.57 -29.44 -2.81
C ASP A 260 37.52 -30.19 -3.76
N GLY A 261 37.99 -29.52 -4.81
CA GLY A 261 38.91 -30.03 -5.82
C GLY A 261 38.21 -30.78 -6.96
N ARG A 262 36.89 -30.70 -7.07
CA ARG A 262 36.07 -31.36 -8.10
C ARG A 262 35.08 -30.36 -8.70
N ILE A 263 34.54 -30.72 -9.85
CA ILE A 263 33.43 -30.00 -10.49
C ILE A 263 32.20 -30.90 -10.36
N GLY A 264 31.28 -30.53 -9.49
CA GLY A 264 30.06 -31.25 -9.17
C GLY A 264 28.83 -30.78 -9.96
N SER A 265 27.73 -31.53 -9.78
CA SER A 265 26.43 -31.23 -10.40
C SER A 265 25.24 -31.57 -9.50
N ASN A 266 25.49 -31.87 -8.22
CA ASN A 266 24.43 -32.30 -7.30
C ASN A 266 23.62 -31.10 -6.79
N THR A 267 22.35 -31.04 -7.18
CA THR A 267 21.41 -29.98 -6.80
C THR A 267 20.60 -30.30 -5.54
N ASP A 268 20.85 -31.43 -4.88
CA ASP A 268 20.18 -31.81 -3.62
C ASP A 268 20.50 -30.78 -2.52
N PRO A 269 19.48 -30.15 -1.89
CA PRO A 269 19.70 -29.18 -0.82
C PRO A 269 20.48 -29.69 0.41
N SER A 270 20.50 -31.02 0.61
CA SER A 270 21.25 -31.69 1.68
C SER A 270 22.74 -31.89 1.37
N ASN A 271 23.18 -31.62 0.14
CA ASN A 271 24.57 -31.74 -0.26
C ASN A 271 25.44 -30.68 0.44
N LEU A 272 26.54 -31.10 1.09
CA LEU A 272 27.48 -30.21 1.77
C LEU A 272 28.95 -30.64 1.54
N PRO A 273 29.84 -29.72 1.09
CA PRO A 273 29.52 -28.38 0.58
C PRO A 273 28.62 -28.47 -0.68
N ARG A 274 27.82 -27.45 -0.93
CA ARG A 274 26.88 -27.46 -2.07
C ARG A 274 27.65 -27.38 -3.39
N ASP A 275 27.37 -28.29 -4.33
CA ASP A 275 27.86 -28.24 -5.72
C ASP A 275 27.04 -27.29 -6.62
N TYR A 276 26.14 -26.53 -6.01
CA TYR A 276 25.24 -25.60 -6.67
C TYR A 276 25.18 -24.28 -5.92
N PHE A 277 24.79 -23.24 -6.64
CA PHE A 277 24.52 -21.93 -6.08
C PHE A 277 23.22 -21.35 -6.63
N TYR A 278 22.63 -20.46 -5.84
CA TYR A 278 21.60 -19.55 -6.25
C TYR A 278 22.24 -18.24 -6.70
N ASN A 279 21.92 -17.83 -7.91
CA ASN A 279 22.12 -16.48 -8.39
C ASN A 279 20.80 -15.95 -8.93
N TRP A 280 20.84 -14.72 -9.42
CA TRP A 280 19.67 -14.08 -10.00
C TRP A 280 19.78 -14.03 -11.52
N VAL A 281 18.64 -14.15 -12.19
CA VAL A 281 18.54 -14.05 -13.65
C VAL A 281 18.88 -12.63 -14.10
N ALA A 282 18.46 -11.63 -13.32
CA ALA A 282 18.81 -10.24 -13.56
C ALA A 282 19.18 -9.52 -12.25
N THR A 283 20.15 -8.63 -12.34
CA THR A 283 20.43 -7.63 -11.30
C THR A 283 20.03 -6.27 -11.86
N GLU A 284 19.07 -5.62 -11.21
CA GLU A 284 18.43 -4.40 -11.65
C GLU A 284 18.66 -3.27 -10.64
N LEU A 285 19.31 -2.22 -11.10
CA LEU A 285 19.59 -1.03 -10.28
C LEU A 285 18.60 0.06 -10.66
N ASP A 286 17.43 0.07 -10.01
CA ASP A 286 16.34 0.98 -10.33
C ASP A 286 16.50 2.34 -9.64
N ASN A 287 16.77 3.39 -10.41
CA ASN A 287 16.62 4.76 -9.96
C ASN A 287 15.19 5.22 -10.22
N ARG A 288 14.41 5.40 -9.15
CA ARG A 288 13.00 5.75 -9.21
C ARG A 288 12.66 6.92 -8.29
N SER A 289 11.81 7.81 -8.80
CA SER A 289 11.21 8.92 -8.05
C SER A 289 9.69 8.93 -8.25
N THR A 290 8.99 9.46 -7.26
CA THR A 290 7.53 9.60 -7.24
C THR A 290 7.16 11.07 -7.09
N ASP A 291 6.52 11.66 -8.09
CA ASP A 291 5.86 12.97 -8.00
C ASP A 291 4.44 12.74 -7.44
N ARG A 292 4.06 13.35 -6.31
CA ARG A 292 2.77 13.12 -5.62
C ARG A 292 2.07 14.41 -5.28
N GLN A 293 0.85 14.58 -5.80
CA GLN A 293 -0.05 15.67 -5.43
C GLN A 293 -1.28 15.14 -4.71
N ARG A 294 -1.65 15.77 -3.59
CA ARG A 294 -2.83 15.42 -2.80
C ARG A 294 -3.69 16.63 -2.54
N THR A 295 -4.99 16.45 -2.72
CA THR A 295 -6.02 17.41 -2.32
C THR A 295 -7.02 16.69 -1.45
N GLY A 296 -7.44 17.29 -0.35
CA GLY A 296 -8.53 16.78 0.44
C GLY A 296 -9.41 17.88 1.00
N VAL A 297 -10.71 17.59 1.10
CA VAL A 297 -11.75 18.54 1.51
C VAL A 297 -12.73 17.84 2.44
N ASN A 298 -12.96 18.41 3.63
CA ASN A 298 -14.02 17.97 4.53
C ASN A 298 -15.01 19.12 4.74
N GLY A 299 -16.28 18.89 4.42
CA GLY A 299 -17.39 19.79 4.71
C GLY A 299 -18.34 19.16 5.73
N SER A 300 -18.88 19.96 6.64
CA SER A 300 -19.90 19.51 7.59
C SER A 300 -20.91 20.63 7.86
N PHE A 301 -22.20 20.27 7.93
CA PHE A 301 -23.29 21.16 8.26
C PHE A 301 -24.18 20.52 9.33
N GLN A 302 -24.50 21.27 10.38
CA GLN A 302 -25.38 20.83 11.46
C GLN A 302 -26.52 21.83 11.64
N PHE A 303 -27.73 21.32 11.84
CA PHE A 303 -28.94 22.13 12.03
C PHE A 303 -29.89 21.49 13.04
N ASN A 304 -30.12 22.18 14.16
CA ASN A 304 -31.18 21.86 15.11
C ASN A 304 -32.51 22.37 14.55
N ILE A 305 -33.34 21.46 14.05
CA ILE A 305 -34.69 21.79 13.56
C ILE A 305 -35.50 22.38 14.72
N ASN A 306 -35.43 21.70 15.86
CA ASN A 306 -35.97 22.04 17.17
C ASN A 306 -35.12 21.36 18.25
N ASP A 307 -35.56 21.41 19.51
CA ASP A 307 -34.83 20.85 20.66
C ASP A 307 -34.65 19.32 20.60
N SER A 308 -35.42 18.63 19.75
CA SER A 308 -35.39 17.17 19.65
C SER A 308 -34.76 16.62 18.38
N TRP A 309 -34.74 17.40 17.29
CA TRP A 309 -34.33 16.91 15.97
C TRP A 309 -33.14 17.68 15.42
N THR A 310 -32.08 16.96 15.10
CA THR A 310 -30.85 17.49 14.50
C THR A 310 -30.60 16.87 13.14
N VAL A 311 -30.32 17.69 12.13
CA VAL A 311 -29.80 17.25 10.84
C VAL A 311 -28.28 17.44 10.83
N LEU A 312 -27.57 16.44 10.35
CA LEU A 312 -26.14 16.47 10.11
C LEU A 312 -25.88 16.05 8.66
N ALA A 313 -25.12 16.86 7.92
CA ALA A 313 -24.63 16.52 6.61
C ALA A 313 -23.10 16.62 6.60
N ASP A 314 -22.40 15.55 6.23
CA ASP A 314 -20.94 15.54 6.07
C ASP A 314 -20.58 15.19 4.61
N ALA A 315 -19.49 15.76 4.10
CA ALA A 315 -18.89 15.40 2.81
C ALA A 315 -17.37 15.39 2.96
N ALA A 316 -16.73 14.29 2.56
CA ALA A 316 -15.29 14.16 2.49
C ALA A 316 -14.87 13.83 1.05
N TYR A 317 -13.96 14.61 0.50
CA TYR A 317 -13.39 14.41 -0.83
C TYR A 317 -11.89 14.28 -0.74
N THR A 318 -11.31 13.30 -1.42
CA THR A 318 -9.85 13.14 -1.58
C THR A 318 -9.52 13.00 -3.06
N LYS A 319 -8.38 13.59 -3.46
CA LYS A 319 -7.77 13.40 -4.77
C LYS A 319 -6.26 13.16 -4.60
N LEU A 320 -5.74 12.16 -5.29
CA LEU A 320 -4.34 11.78 -5.35
C LEU A 320 -3.91 11.65 -6.81
N GLU A 321 -2.93 12.44 -7.22
CA GLU A 321 -2.22 12.29 -8.49
C GLU A 321 -0.81 11.81 -8.19
N ASP A 322 -0.50 10.58 -8.62
CA ASP A 322 0.79 9.92 -8.42
C ASP A 322 1.48 9.70 -9.76
N GLN A 323 2.77 10.01 -9.83
CA GLN A 323 3.57 9.81 -11.02
C GLN A 323 4.93 9.21 -10.67
N ASP A 324 5.09 7.94 -11.00
CA ASP A 324 6.34 7.22 -10.85
C ASP A 324 7.16 7.32 -12.13
N THR A 325 8.41 7.74 -12.02
CA THR A 325 9.36 7.67 -13.13
C THR A 325 10.61 6.93 -12.70
N SER A 326 11.14 6.09 -13.58
CA SER A 326 12.33 5.32 -13.26
C SER A 326 13.21 4.99 -14.45
N VAL A 327 14.51 4.84 -14.17
CA VAL A 327 15.51 4.26 -15.06
C VAL A 327 16.30 3.21 -14.30
N ALA A 328 16.30 1.99 -14.81
CA ALA A 328 17.04 0.88 -14.24
C ALA A 328 18.14 0.37 -15.15
N ALA A 329 19.31 0.08 -14.58
CA ALA A 329 20.36 -0.69 -15.24
C ALA A 329 20.16 -2.17 -14.95
N GLN A 330 19.90 -3.00 -15.96
CA GLN A 330 19.65 -4.43 -15.78
C GLN A 330 20.74 -5.30 -16.42
N LEU A 331 21.48 -6.00 -15.56
CA LEU A 331 22.45 -7.02 -15.92
C LEU A 331 21.75 -8.39 -15.95
N HIS A 332 21.48 -8.93 -17.13
CA HIS A 332 20.65 -10.12 -17.31
C HIS A 332 21.48 -11.27 -17.89
N THR A 333 21.36 -12.47 -17.30
CA THR A 333 22.10 -13.68 -17.74
C THR A 333 21.60 -14.28 -19.06
N GLY A 334 20.59 -13.68 -19.70
CA GLY A 334 19.85 -14.29 -20.81
C GLY A 334 19.29 -15.68 -20.47
N TRP A 335 18.97 -15.95 -19.20
CA TRP A 335 18.58 -17.28 -18.69
C TRP A 335 19.64 -18.37 -18.81
N ALA A 336 20.89 -17.99 -19.09
CA ALA A 336 21.98 -18.93 -19.24
C ALA A 336 22.65 -19.23 -17.88
N THR A 337 23.00 -20.50 -17.66
CA THR A 337 23.62 -21.02 -16.41
C THR A 337 25.13 -20.96 -16.38
N ASN A 338 25.75 -20.43 -17.43
CA ASN A 338 27.20 -20.42 -17.63
C ASN A 338 27.80 -19.00 -17.71
N GLN A 339 27.11 -17.98 -17.22
CA GLN A 339 27.55 -16.58 -17.32
C GLN A 339 28.55 -16.18 -16.21
N LEU A 340 28.53 -16.89 -15.07
CA LEU A 340 29.45 -16.67 -13.96
C LEU A 340 30.89 -17.07 -14.33
N GLN A 341 31.89 -16.33 -13.86
CA GLN A 341 33.31 -16.48 -14.20
C GLN A 341 34.16 -16.85 -12.96
N PRO A 342 35.35 -17.46 -13.15
CA PRO A 342 36.29 -17.74 -12.06
C PRO A 342 36.68 -16.48 -11.26
N GLY A 343 36.84 -16.62 -9.95
CA GLY A 343 37.05 -15.49 -9.03
C GLY A 343 35.77 -14.99 -8.35
N SER A 344 34.62 -15.58 -8.70
CA SER A 344 33.36 -15.44 -7.95
C SER A 344 33.44 -16.18 -6.61
N VAL A 345 32.68 -15.71 -5.62
CA VAL A 345 32.64 -16.26 -4.25
C VAL A 345 31.21 -16.69 -3.94
N VAL A 346 31.06 -17.97 -3.64
CA VAL A 346 29.82 -18.60 -3.19
C VAL A 346 30.03 -19.08 -1.76
N ASP A 347 29.07 -18.86 -0.89
CA ASP A 347 29.14 -19.31 0.50
C ASP A 347 28.80 -20.81 0.65
N SER A 348 28.88 -21.33 1.88
CA SER A 348 28.54 -22.74 2.16
C SER A 348 27.07 -23.09 1.94
N ASN A 349 26.17 -22.09 1.91
CA ASN A 349 24.76 -22.25 1.61
C ASN A 349 24.50 -22.19 0.10
N GLY A 350 25.52 -22.08 -0.75
CA GLY A 350 25.30 -21.91 -2.18
C GLY A 350 24.71 -20.54 -2.51
N VAL A 351 24.96 -19.51 -1.71
CA VAL A 351 24.56 -18.13 -2.00
C VAL A 351 25.74 -17.41 -2.63
N LEU A 352 25.50 -16.72 -3.75
CA LEU A 352 26.51 -15.91 -4.42
C LEU A 352 26.72 -14.58 -3.67
N ASP A 353 27.84 -14.45 -2.96
CA ASP A 353 28.22 -13.23 -2.24
C ASP A 353 28.92 -12.21 -3.16
N TYR A 354 29.73 -12.69 -4.10
CA TYR A 354 30.42 -11.86 -5.09
C TYR A 354 30.46 -12.60 -6.44
N GLY A 355 29.92 -11.99 -7.49
CA GLY A 355 29.90 -12.59 -8.82
C GLY A 355 30.70 -11.79 -9.83
N GLN A 356 31.56 -12.46 -10.57
CA GLN A 356 32.09 -11.96 -11.84
C GLN A 356 31.30 -12.58 -12.97
N PHE A 357 30.77 -11.73 -13.85
CA PHE A 357 29.87 -12.16 -14.91
C PHE A 357 30.35 -11.65 -16.26
N ARG A 358 30.12 -12.48 -17.26
CA ARG A 358 30.11 -12.08 -18.66
C ARG A 358 28.68 -12.13 -19.14
N TYR A 359 27.98 -11.00 -19.10
CA TYR A 359 26.57 -10.92 -19.49
C TYR A 359 26.43 -10.90 -21.01
N ASN A 360 25.58 -11.79 -21.54
CA ASN A 360 25.11 -11.74 -22.92
C ASN A 360 24.00 -10.67 -23.14
N ARG A 361 23.38 -10.19 -22.06
CA ARG A 361 22.30 -9.20 -22.10
C ARG A 361 22.49 -8.12 -21.03
N PHE A 362 22.63 -6.88 -21.47
CA PHE A 362 22.62 -5.71 -20.60
C PHE A 362 21.67 -4.66 -21.15
N GLN A 363 20.73 -4.24 -20.31
CA GLN A 363 19.62 -3.38 -20.69
C GLN A 363 19.51 -2.16 -19.80
N ALA A 364 18.85 -1.14 -20.34
CA ALA A 364 18.32 -0.02 -19.60
C ALA A 364 16.80 -0.08 -19.71
N HIS A 365 16.11 -0.12 -18.56
CA HIS A 365 14.65 -0.07 -18.50
C HIS A 365 14.22 1.32 -18.08
N SER A 366 13.26 1.88 -18.79
CA SER A 366 12.64 3.14 -18.44
C SER A 366 11.15 2.92 -18.25
N MET A 367 10.59 3.50 -17.20
CA MET A 367 9.16 3.43 -16.91
C MET A 367 8.63 4.82 -16.52
N ALA A 368 7.43 5.12 -16.99
CA ALA A 368 6.61 6.19 -16.45
C ALA A 368 5.20 5.63 -16.17
N GLY A 369 4.79 5.64 -14.90
CA GLY A 369 3.45 5.29 -14.45
C GLY A 369 2.74 6.54 -13.94
N VAL A 370 1.46 6.70 -14.28
CA VAL A 370 0.62 7.82 -13.84
C VAL A 370 -0.66 7.24 -13.26
N ALA A 371 -1.01 7.64 -12.04
CA ALA A 371 -2.27 7.32 -11.40
C ALA A 371 -3.03 8.60 -11.04
N ASP A 372 -4.32 8.65 -11.36
CA ASP A 372 -5.26 9.64 -10.83
C ASP A 372 -6.33 8.88 -10.04
N SER A 373 -6.49 9.24 -8.77
CA SER A 373 -7.43 8.61 -7.84
C SER A 373 -8.25 9.68 -7.14
N ASP A 374 -9.57 9.52 -7.10
CA ASP A 374 -10.44 10.42 -6.36
C ASP A 374 -11.58 9.67 -5.67
N SER A 375 -12.00 10.19 -4.52
CA SER A 375 -13.13 9.65 -3.78
C SER A 375 -13.97 10.74 -3.14
N LEU A 376 -15.28 10.54 -3.16
CA LEU A 376 -16.28 11.33 -2.46
C LEU A 376 -17.06 10.43 -1.49
N ASN A 377 -17.12 10.79 -0.22
CA ASN A 377 -17.93 10.14 0.80
C ASN A 377 -18.86 11.16 1.42
N THR A 378 -20.18 10.95 1.32
CA THR A 378 -21.19 11.85 1.85
C THR A 378 -22.09 11.14 2.85
N ASN A 379 -22.57 11.89 3.83
CA ASN A 379 -23.42 11.43 4.91
C ASN A 379 -24.57 12.42 5.10
N LEU A 380 -25.80 11.93 5.18
CA LEU A 380 -26.94 12.68 5.68
C LEU A 380 -27.58 11.90 6.83
N GLU A 381 -27.62 12.53 8.00
CA GLU A 381 -28.11 11.92 9.22
C GLU A 381 -29.16 12.80 9.88
N LEU A 382 -30.28 12.21 10.25
CA LEU A 382 -31.33 12.82 11.07
C LEU A 382 -31.31 12.14 12.44
N ARG A 383 -31.08 12.92 13.49
CA ARG A 383 -31.03 12.46 14.88
C ARG A 383 -32.23 12.97 15.66
N PHE A 384 -32.78 12.11 16.50
CA PHE A 384 -33.79 12.41 17.51
C PHE A 384 -33.19 12.22 18.90
N ASP A 385 -33.25 13.27 19.72
CA ASP A 385 -32.93 13.27 21.13
C ASP A 385 -33.71 14.41 21.81
N ASP A 386 -34.79 14.09 22.51
CA ASP A 386 -35.60 15.06 23.25
C ASP A 386 -35.18 15.20 24.73
N GLY A 387 -34.02 14.67 25.09
CA GLY A 387 -33.55 14.55 26.47
C GLY A 387 -34.23 13.43 27.26
N GLY A 388 -35.14 12.67 26.65
CA GLY A 388 -35.76 11.49 27.21
C GLY A 388 -34.89 10.23 27.11
N PRO A 389 -35.43 9.07 27.54
CA PRO A 389 -34.69 7.81 27.53
C PRO A 389 -34.48 7.23 26.13
N PHE A 390 -35.17 7.73 25.10
CA PHE A 390 -35.09 7.18 23.75
C PHE A 390 -34.38 8.16 22.79
N ARG A 391 -33.33 7.67 22.15
CA ARG A 391 -32.63 8.35 21.05
C ARG A 391 -32.73 7.53 19.78
N ALA A 392 -32.79 8.19 18.63
CA ALA A 392 -32.78 7.50 17.34
C ALA A 392 -31.97 8.26 16.29
N SER A 393 -31.45 7.53 15.30
CA SER A 393 -30.80 8.11 14.13
C SER A 393 -31.21 7.40 12.85
N PHE A 394 -31.43 8.18 11.80
CA PHE A 394 -31.64 7.70 10.43
C PHE A 394 -30.56 8.28 9.55
N ARG A 395 -29.84 7.41 8.84
CA ARG A 395 -28.65 7.77 8.11
C ARG A 395 -28.71 7.24 6.68
N TRP A 396 -28.35 8.09 5.74
CA TRP A 396 -28.00 7.71 4.38
C TRP A 396 -26.54 8.09 4.12
N VAL A 397 -25.79 7.15 3.56
CA VAL A 397 -24.40 7.35 3.17
C VAL A 397 -24.25 6.99 1.71
N HIS A 398 -23.54 7.84 0.98
CA HIS A 398 -23.19 7.60 -0.42
C HIS A 398 -21.68 7.79 -0.60
N GLY A 399 -21.05 6.83 -1.27
CA GLY A 399 -19.64 6.83 -1.60
C GLY A 399 -19.42 6.61 -3.09
N ASP A 400 -18.50 7.35 -3.67
CA ASP A 400 -18.00 7.18 -5.03
C ASP A 400 -16.47 7.23 -4.97
N ALA A 401 -15.80 6.33 -5.68
CA ALA A 401 -14.36 6.31 -5.78
C ALA A 401 -13.93 5.76 -7.14
N GLN A 402 -12.92 6.37 -7.73
CA GLN A 402 -12.31 5.87 -8.95
C GLN A 402 -10.79 6.00 -8.90
N ARG A 403 -10.13 5.12 -9.63
CA ARG A 403 -8.70 5.23 -9.92
C ARG A 403 -8.43 4.81 -11.35
N THR A 404 -7.65 5.60 -12.06
CA THR A 404 -7.06 5.25 -13.35
C THR A 404 -5.56 5.18 -13.21
N TYR A 405 -4.94 4.16 -13.78
CA TYR A 405 -3.50 4.01 -13.87
C TYR A 405 -3.09 3.65 -15.29
N ASP A 406 -2.15 4.39 -15.84
CA ASP A 406 -1.51 4.11 -17.12
C ASP A 406 0.00 4.09 -16.96
N GLU A 407 0.66 3.09 -17.53
CA GLU A 407 2.12 3.04 -17.60
C GLU A 407 2.60 2.88 -19.03
N ALA A 408 3.75 3.49 -19.31
CA ALA A 408 4.59 3.14 -20.45
C ALA A 408 5.91 2.56 -19.94
N ARG A 409 6.41 1.56 -20.66
CA ARG A 409 7.76 1.03 -20.48
C ARG A 409 8.55 1.06 -21.77
N ALA A 410 9.86 1.18 -21.63
CA ALA A 410 10.81 1.16 -22.72
C ALA A 410 12.09 0.45 -22.30
N ASP A 411 12.46 -0.57 -23.06
CA ASP A 411 13.65 -1.38 -22.84
C ASP A 411 14.66 -1.05 -23.94
N ALA A 412 15.83 -0.59 -23.56
CA ALA A 412 16.97 -0.42 -24.47
C ALA A 412 18.04 -1.47 -24.17
N VAL A 413 18.80 -1.86 -25.19
CA VAL A 413 19.85 -2.89 -25.06
C VAL A 413 21.15 -2.40 -25.69
N VAL A 414 22.27 -2.70 -25.02
CA VAL A 414 23.62 -2.42 -25.56
C VAL A 414 24.26 -3.64 -26.21
N THR A 415 23.84 -4.84 -25.84
CA THR A 415 24.39 -6.08 -26.41
C THR A 415 23.77 -6.41 -27.76
N ARG A 416 24.45 -7.23 -28.56
CA ARG A 416 24.02 -7.63 -29.93
C ARG A 416 22.68 -8.38 -29.96
N GLY A 417 22.36 -9.12 -28.91
CA GLY A 417 21.23 -10.05 -28.89
C GLY A 417 21.38 -11.18 -29.90
N ASP A 418 20.27 -11.84 -30.22
CA ASP A 418 20.23 -12.89 -31.24
C ASP A 418 20.20 -12.31 -32.66
N GLN A 419 20.48 -13.16 -33.65
CA GLN A 419 20.33 -12.78 -35.05
C GLN A 419 18.87 -12.81 -35.49
N ILE A 420 18.45 -11.79 -36.23
CA ILE A 420 17.10 -11.65 -36.78
C ILE A 420 17.16 -11.54 -38.30
N THR A 421 16.12 -12.03 -38.97
CA THR A 421 15.96 -11.92 -40.43
C THR A 421 14.90 -10.89 -40.75
N ARG A 422 15.22 -9.89 -41.58
CA ARG A 422 14.29 -8.79 -41.97
C ARG A 422 13.53 -9.08 -43.26
N ALA A 423 12.49 -8.28 -43.53
CA ALA A 423 11.80 -8.19 -44.82
C ALA A 423 12.79 -7.89 -45.95
N GLY A 424 13.20 -8.94 -46.67
CA GLY A 424 14.30 -8.91 -47.64
C GLY A 424 15.29 -10.09 -47.50
N GLY A 425 15.17 -10.90 -46.45
CA GLY A 425 15.96 -12.12 -46.24
C GLY A 425 17.37 -11.89 -45.68
N VAL A 426 17.69 -10.66 -45.28
CA VAL A 426 18.99 -10.31 -44.67
C VAL A 426 18.97 -10.65 -43.18
N THR A 427 19.87 -11.54 -42.77
CA THR A 427 20.13 -11.85 -41.36
C THR A 427 21.17 -10.89 -40.78
N GLN A 428 20.87 -10.32 -39.62
CA GLN A 428 21.78 -9.44 -38.89
C GLN A 428 21.55 -9.58 -37.38
N TRP A 429 22.49 -9.11 -36.56
CA TRP A 429 22.26 -9.01 -35.11
C TRP A 429 21.09 -8.06 -34.82
N ALA A 430 20.25 -8.41 -33.84
CA ALA A 430 19.14 -7.56 -33.42
C ALA A 430 19.62 -6.14 -33.10
N ASN A 431 20.76 -6.00 -32.42
CA ASN A 431 21.50 -4.76 -32.31
C ASN A 431 22.79 -4.85 -33.14
N ALA A 432 22.76 -4.30 -34.35
CA ALA A 432 23.87 -4.39 -35.30
C ALA A 432 25.18 -3.78 -34.79
N ASN A 433 25.09 -2.73 -33.97
CA ASN A 433 26.24 -2.03 -33.37
C ASN A 433 26.50 -2.48 -31.92
N GLY A 434 25.74 -3.46 -31.43
CA GLY A 434 25.83 -3.87 -30.04
C GLY A 434 27.17 -4.49 -29.67
N LEU A 435 27.45 -4.48 -28.38
CA LEU A 435 28.58 -5.18 -27.77
C LEU A 435 28.32 -6.69 -27.74
N PRO A 436 29.33 -7.55 -27.95
CA PRO A 436 29.13 -9.00 -27.92
C PRO A 436 28.72 -9.48 -26.52
N THR A 437 29.37 -8.96 -25.48
CA THR A 437 29.11 -9.24 -24.07
C THR A 437 29.44 -8.01 -23.23
N VAL A 438 28.93 -7.96 -22.00
CA VAL A 438 29.29 -6.97 -20.99
C VAL A 438 29.90 -7.70 -19.80
N ASP A 439 31.19 -7.51 -19.57
CA ASP A 439 31.87 -7.99 -18.37
C ASP A 439 31.56 -7.05 -17.21
N ALA A 440 31.08 -7.60 -16.09
CA ALA A 440 30.77 -6.84 -14.87
C ALA A 440 30.94 -7.71 -13.63
N SER A 441 31.17 -7.09 -12.47
CA SER A 441 31.12 -7.76 -11.18
C SER A 441 30.06 -7.16 -10.28
N VAL A 442 29.38 -8.00 -9.51
CA VAL A 442 28.37 -7.60 -8.51
C VAL A 442 28.82 -8.09 -7.14
N ASP A 443 28.87 -7.19 -6.16
CA ASP A 443 29.22 -7.48 -4.77
C ASP A 443 28.00 -7.27 -3.86
N PHE A 444 27.51 -8.36 -3.25
CA PHE A 444 26.35 -8.37 -2.36
C PHE A 444 26.70 -8.26 -0.88
N ARG A 445 27.99 -8.20 -0.53
CA ARG A 445 28.47 -8.22 0.87
C ARG A 445 28.28 -6.90 1.60
N GLY A 446 28.04 -5.80 0.86
CA GLY A 446 27.78 -4.48 1.42
C GLY A 446 26.32 -4.28 1.84
N THR A 447 26.01 -3.12 2.41
CA THR A 447 24.62 -2.70 2.69
C THR A 447 23.79 -2.61 1.42
N TYR A 448 24.41 -2.16 0.33
CA TYR A 448 23.83 -2.08 -1.01
C TYR A 448 24.66 -2.92 -1.97
N PRO A 449 24.06 -3.57 -2.98
CA PRO A 449 24.80 -4.18 -4.06
C PRO A 449 25.72 -3.15 -4.73
N ALA A 450 26.97 -3.52 -4.95
CA ALA A 450 27.92 -2.70 -5.71
C ALA A 450 28.21 -3.36 -7.06
N VAL A 451 28.03 -2.60 -8.14
CA VAL A 451 28.28 -3.05 -9.51
C VAL A 451 29.50 -2.35 -10.06
N ASN A 452 30.41 -3.13 -10.63
CA ASN A 452 31.55 -2.61 -11.37
C ASN A 452 31.49 -3.12 -12.81
N LEU A 453 31.27 -2.22 -13.76
CA LEU A 453 31.28 -2.52 -15.18
C LEU A 453 32.74 -2.55 -15.68
N GLY A 454 33.18 -3.73 -16.13
CA GLY A 454 34.47 -3.92 -16.79
C GLY A 454 34.43 -3.56 -18.28
N THR A 455 33.24 -3.42 -18.86
CA THR A 455 33.00 -3.00 -20.24
C THR A 455 32.39 -1.60 -20.28
N ASP A 456 32.93 -0.71 -21.11
CA ASP A 456 32.35 0.62 -21.32
C ASP A 456 31.05 0.54 -22.13
N VAL A 457 29.95 0.89 -21.48
CA VAL A 457 28.60 0.91 -22.05
C VAL A 457 28.08 2.34 -22.28
N SER A 458 28.92 3.36 -22.11
CA SER A 458 28.49 4.76 -22.17
C SER A 458 28.27 5.29 -23.60
N ASN A 459 28.77 4.60 -24.63
CA ASN A 459 28.60 5.05 -26.02
C ASN A 459 27.17 4.79 -26.54
N PRO A 460 26.35 5.84 -26.81
CA PRO A 460 24.97 5.68 -27.24
C PRO A 460 24.83 5.06 -28.63
N ASP A 461 25.88 5.06 -29.47
CA ASP A 461 25.85 4.39 -30.78
C ASP A 461 25.76 2.86 -30.68
N ASN A 462 26.10 2.30 -29.51
CA ASN A 462 25.93 0.88 -29.21
C ASN A 462 24.53 0.55 -28.68
N TRP A 463 23.70 1.56 -28.38
CA TRP A 463 22.38 1.38 -27.79
C TRP A 463 21.27 1.49 -28.83
N GLN A 464 20.25 0.67 -28.63
CA GLN A 464 18.99 0.79 -29.35
C GLN A 464 17.81 0.54 -28.44
N LEU A 465 16.67 1.15 -28.78
CA LEU A 465 15.39 0.73 -28.23
C LEU A 465 15.08 -0.68 -28.74
N MET A 466 14.93 -1.60 -27.79
CA MET A 466 14.58 -2.98 -28.05
C MET A 466 13.08 -3.20 -27.89
N SER A 467 12.45 -2.66 -26.84
CA SER A 467 11.00 -2.80 -26.68
C SER A 467 10.34 -1.57 -26.09
N THR A 468 9.07 -1.37 -26.42
CA THR A 468 8.21 -0.40 -25.75
C THR A 468 6.76 -0.84 -25.80
N TRP A 469 6.03 -0.57 -24.72
CA TRP A 469 4.63 -0.95 -24.53
C TRP A 469 3.97 -0.03 -23.50
N ALA A 470 2.64 -0.02 -23.51
CA ALA A 470 1.84 0.66 -22.48
C ALA A 470 0.62 -0.17 -22.11
N GLN A 471 0.22 -0.09 -20.86
CA GLN A 471 -0.99 -0.72 -20.34
C GLN A 471 -1.58 0.12 -19.22
N GLY A 472 -2.78 -0.24 -18.79
CA GLY A 472 -3.41 0.46 -17.70
C GLY A 472 -4.57 -0.31 -17.09
N ASN A 473 -5.15 0.30 -16.07
CA ASN A 473 -6.38 -0.15 -15.46
C ASN A 473 -7.23 1.04 -14.99
N LYS A 474 -8.54 0.86 -15.04
CA LYS A 474 -9.53 1.73 -14.41
C LYS A 474 -10.34 0.91 -13.42
N ILE A 475 -10.41 1.36 -12.18
CA ILE A 475 -11.29 0.81 -11.17
C ILE A 475 -12.27 1.87 -10.70
N GLU A 476 -13.54 1.49 -10.61
CA GLU A 476 -14.65 2.33 -10.15
C GLU A 476 -15.37 1.60 -9.03
N ALA A 477 -15.75 2.33 -7.99
CA ALA A 477 -16.48 1.80 -6.85
C ALA A 477 -17.57 2.78 -6.41
N THR A 478 -18.77 2.26 -6.18
CA THR A 478 -19.90 3.03 -5.63
C THR A 478 -20.45 2.33 -4.40
N MET A 479 -20.98 3.10 -3.47
CA MET A 479 -21.59 2.60 -2.24
C MET A 479 -22.80 3.43 -1.86
N ASP A 480 -23.90 2.77 -1.52
CA ASP A 480 -25.06 3.38 -0.86
C ASP A 480 -25.43 2.58 0.38
N ALA A 481 -25.66 3.25 1.50
CA ALA A 481 -26.10 2.61 2.73
C ALA A 481 -27.21 3.40 3.42
N PHE A 482 -28.21 2.68 3.90
CA PHE A 482 -29.26 3.18 4.76
C PHE A 482 -29.16 2.49 6.12
N ARG A 483 -29.20 3.28 7.18
CA ARG A 483 -29.09 2.78 8.54
C ARG A 483 -30.11 3.48 9.43
N ALA A 484 -30.73 2.71 10.31
CA ALA A 484 -31.56 3.23 11.38
C ALA A 484 -31.12 2.59 12.70
N ASP A 485 -30.88 3.41 13.71
CA ASP A 485 -30.49 2.98 15.06
C ASP A 485 -31.46 3.58 16.08
N GLY A 486 -31.70 2.82 17.14
CA GLY A 486 -32.43 3.26 18.33
C GLY A 486 -31.63 2.90 19.57
N THR A 487 -31.61 3.81 20.53
CA THR A 487 -31.06 3.59 21.87
C THR A 487 -32.15 3.90 22.89
N PHE A 488 -32.35 3.00 23.85
CA PHE A 488 -33.24 3.20 24.97
C PHE A 488 -32.44 3.06 26.27
N GLU A 489 -32.40 4.11 27.09
CA GLU A 489 -31.64 4.18 28.35
C GLU A 489 -32.57 4.05 29.57
N PHE A 490 -32.06 3.49 30.66
CA PHE A 490 -32.77 3.32 31.93
C PHE A 490 -31.97 3.93 33.08
N ASP A 491 -32.64 4.74 33.90
CA ASP A 491 -32.02 5.46 35.03
C ASP A 491 -31.70 4.56 36.24
N GLU A 492 -32.29 3.37 36.32
CA GLU A 492 -32.12 2.44 37.44
C GLU A 492 -32.04 0.98 36.98
N GLY A 493 -31.38 0.15 37.80
CA GLY A 493 -31.28 -1.29 37.59
C GLY A 493 -29.98 -1.74 36.91
N VAL A 494 -29.85 -3.05 36.75
CA VAL A 494 -28.65 -3.68 36.14
C VAL A 494 -28.59 -3.45 34.63
N VAL A 495 -29.75 -3.35 33.98
CA VAL A 495 -29.83 -3.02 32.56
C VAL A 495 -29.90 -1.51 32.43
N ARG A 496 -28.88 -0.90 31.82
CA ARG A 496 -28.79 0.54 31.59
C ARG A 496 -29.29 0.99 30.25
N GLY A 497 -29.36 0.08 29.29
CA GLY A 497 -30.03 0.38 28.05
C GLY A 497 -29.98 -0.72 27.02
N PHE A 498 -30.76 -0.54 25.97
CA PHE A 498 -30.73 -1.35 24.78
C PHE A 498 -30.37 -0.49 23.58
N GLN A 499 -29.53 -1.02 22.69
CA GLN A 499 -29.32 -0.48 21.36
C GLN A 499 -29.77 -1.53 20.34
N PHE A 500 -30.39 -1.06 19.27
CA PHE A 500 -30.80 -1.91 18.18
C PHE A 500 -30.76 -1.10 16.89
N GLY A 501 -30.54 -1.80 15.78
CA GLY A 501 -30.53 -1.12 14.50
C GLY A 501 -30.62 -2.07 13.33
N ILE A 502 -30.94 -1.49 12.19
CA ILE A 502 -30.99 -2.14 10.90
C ILE A 502 -30.13 -1.38 9.91
N ARG A 503 -29.49 -2.11 9.01
CA ARG A 503 -28.67 -1.54 7.94
C ARG A 503 -28.91 -2.28 6.63
N TYR A 504 -29.09 -1.54 5.55
CA TYR A 504 -28.99 -2.04 4.19
C TYR A 504 -27.84 -1.30 3.52
N GLY A 505 -26.92 -2.03 2.88
CA GLY A 505 -25.82 -1.43 2.12
C GLY A 505 -25.62 -2.16 0.80
N GLU A 506 -25.37 -1.40 -0.25
CA GLU A 506 -25.01 -1.89 -1.57
C GLU A 506 -23.68 -1.26 -1.98
N ARG A 507 -22.78 -2.09 -2.48
CA ARG A 507 -21.48 -1.67 -3.00
C ARG A 507 -21.21 -2.36 -4.32
N GLU A 508 -20.80 -1.61 -5.32
CA GLU A 508 -20.39 -2.13 -6.61
C GLU A 508 -18.95 -1.74 -6.88
N VAL A 509 -18.14 -2.67 -7.39
CA VAL A 509 -16.77 -2.40 -7.83
C VAL A 509 -16.57 -3.01 -9.20
N LYS A 510 -16.03 -2.23 -10.14
CA LYS A 510 -15.70 -2.65 -11.50
C LYS A 510 -14.24 -2.36 -11.77
N LEU A 511 -13.49 -3.38 -12.19
CA LEU A 511 -12.11 -3.25 -12.66
C LEU A 511 -12.07 -3.54 -14.16
N ASP A 512 -11.60 -2.58 -14.94
CA ASP A 512 -11.24 -2.73 -16.34
C ASP A 512 -9.73 -2.64 -16.48
N THR A 513 -9.09 -3.72 -16.90
CA THR A 513 -7.67 -3.74 -17.28
C THR A 513 -7.55 -3.68 -18.79
N TYR A 514 -6.52 -3.03 -19.32
CA TYR A 514 -6.34 -2.86 -20.76
C TYR A 514 -4.87 -2.76 -21.15
N ARG A 515 -4.59 -3.09 -22.42
CA ARG A 515 -3.28 -2.92 -23.05
C ARG A 515 -3.41 -2.07 -24.29
N TYR A 516 -2.41 -1.23 -24.56
CA TYR A 516 -2.31 -0.49 -25.80
C TYR A 516 -1.65 -1.36 -26.87
N LEU A 517 -2.38 -1.63 -27.95
CA LEU A 517 -1.84 -2.34 -29.11
C LEU A 517 -1.47 -1.35 -30.22
N SER A 518 -0.31 -1.56 -30.82
CA SER A 518 0.22 -0.70 -31.87
C SER A 518 0.18 -1.36 -33.24
N PRO A 519 -0.14 -0.63 -34.31
CA PRO A 519 -0.08 -1.15 -35.68
C PRO A 519 1.37 -1.14 -36.18
N VAL A 520 2.01 -2.31 -36.23
CA VAL A 520 3.42 -2.42 -36.67
C VAL A 520 3.57 -2.91 -38.11
N SER A 521 2.53 -3.53 -38.66
CA SER A 521 2.49 -4.00 -40.05
C SER A 521 1.22 -3.56 -40.75
N THR A 522 1.30 -3.36 -42.06
CA THR A 522 0.12 -3.13 -42.92
C THR A 522 -0.11 -4.26 -43.92
N THR A 523 0.69 -5.33 -43.83
CA THR A 523 0.72 -6.41 -44.84
C THR A 523 -0.21 -7.58 -44.50
N CYS A 524 -0.74 -7.64 -43.28
CA CYS A 524 -1.65 -8.68 -42.84
C CYS A 524 -3.02 -8.61 -43.55
N ALA A 525 -3.53 -9.76 -43.98
CA ALA A 525 -4.91 -9.89 -44.49
C ALA A 525 -5.96 -9.69 -43.37
N ASP A 526 -5.64 -10.14 -42.16
CA ASP A 526 -6.39 -9.82 -40.94
C ASP A 526 -5.71 -8.63 -40.24
N PRO A 527 -6.36 -7.45 -40.17
CA PRO A 527 -5.76 -6.27 -39.55
C PRO A 527 -5.53 -6.43 -38.04
N ASN A 528 -6.21 -7.35 -37.35
CA ASN A 528 -5.95 -7.59 -35.94
C ASN A 528 -4.59 -8.24 -35.70
N ARG A 529 -4.08 -9.01 -36.67
CA ARG A 529 -2.76 -9.67 -36.56
C ARG A 529 -1.59 -8.71 -36.70
N SER A 530 -1.82 -7.48 -37.17
CA SER A 530 -0.79 -6.45 -37.25
C SER A 530 -0.66 -5.57 -36.02
N LEU A 531 -1.46 -5.85 -34.98
CA LEU A 531 -1.48 -5.14 -33.70
C LEU A 531 -0.60 -5.85 -32.66
N TYR A 532 0.23 -5.10 -31.94
CA TYR A 532 1.23 -5.64 -31.01
C TYR A 532 1.24 -4.86 -29.70
N TYR A 533 1.20 -5.58 -28.58
CA TYR A 533 1.32 -5.00 -27.24
C TYR A 533 2.76 -4.64 -26.92
N PHE A 534 3.66 -5.61 -27.13
CA PHE A 534 5.09 -5.56 -26.87
C PHE A 534 5.86 -5.58 -28.20
N LYS A 535 6.69 -4.56 -28.41
CA LYS A 535 7.42 -4.39 -29.69
C LYS A 535 8.87 -4.81 -29.56
N ASP A 536 9.18 -6.08 -29.74
CA ASP A 536 10.57 -6.56 -29.70
C ASP A 536 11.06 -7.01 -31.09
N PRO A 537 12.26 -6.57 -31.55
CA PRO A 537 12.84 -6.98 -32.81
C PRO A 537 13.19 -8.46 -32.89
N LEU A 538 13.21 -9.18 -31.78
CA LEU A 538 13.37 -10.64 -31.76
C LEU A 538 12.08 -11.38 -32.15
N ILE A 539 10.95 -10.68 -32.31
CA ILE A 539 9.66 -11.28 -32.63
C ILE A 539 9.50 -11.41 -34.13
N SER A 540 9.37 -12.66 -34.61
CA SER A 540 8.95 -12.92 -35.98
C SER A 540 7.49 -12.48 -36.18
N ASP A 541 7.24 -11.66 -37.18
CA ASP A 541 5.89 -11.29 -37.60
C ASP A 541 5.20 -12.52 -38.21
N THR A 542 3.97 -12.82 -37.79
CA THR A 542 3.25 -14.00 -38.31
C THR A 542 2.65 -13.79 -39.69
N CYS A 543 2.53 -12.53 -40.14
CA CYS A 543 2.07 -12.17 -41.47
C CYS A 543 3.19 -12.20 -42.51
N SER A 544 4.43 -11.85 -42.14
CA SER A 544 5.57 -11.81 -43.08
C SER A 544 6.70 -12.80 -42.81
N GLY A 545 6.70 -13.49 -41.67
CA GLY A 545 7.71 -14.49 -41.31
C GLY A 545 9.10 -13.91 -40.99
N VAL A 546 9.18 -12.60 -40.79
CA VAL A 546 10.41 -11.84 -40.53
C VAL A 546 10.18 -10.83 -39.40
N SER A 547 11.25 -10.32 -38.80
CA SER A 547 11.10 -9.23 -37.83
C SER A 547 10.79 -7.91 -38.55
N GLU A 548 9.54 -7.43 -38.44
CA GLU A 548 9.10 -6.13 -38.95
C GLU A 548 9.24 -4.99 -37.93
N ALA A 549 9.60 -5.29 -36.69
CA ALA A 549 9.77 -4.25 -35.68
C ALA A 549 10.86 -3.26 -36.11
N ARG A 550 10.51 -1.97 -36.13
CA ARG A 550 11.45 -0.89 -36.41
C ARG A 550 12.53 -0.91 -35.34
N LEU A 551 13.74 -1.32 -35.72
CA LEU A 551 14.93 -1.14 -34.90
C LEU A 551 15.25 0.36 -34.83
N LEU A 552 15.26 0.88 -33.60
CA LEU A 552 15.43 2.31 -33.31
C LEU A 552 16.73 2.51 -32.51
N PRO A 553 17.89 2.58 -33.18
CA PRO A 553 19.13 3.01 -32.54
C PRO A 553 18.96 4.41 -31.94
N PHE A 554 19.64 4.70 -30.83
CA PHE A 554 19.47 5.98 -30.12
C PHE A 554 19.82 7.20 -30.99
N ASN A 555 20.75 7.05 -31.93
CA ASN A 555 21.08 8.10 -32.91
C ASN A 555 19.92 8.46 -33.87
N SER A 556 18.90 7.60 -34.01
CA SER A 556 17.73 7.80 -34.86
C SER A 556 16.54 8.47 -34.15
N ILE A 557 16.60 8.59 -32.81
CA ILE A 557 15.57 9.18 -31.96
C ILE A 557 16.14 10.25 -31.02
N PRO A 558 16.84 11.28 -31.55
CA PRO A 558 17.42 12.34 -30.73
C PRO A 558 16.31 13.07 -29.96
N GLY A 559 16.41 13.10 -28.62
CA GLY A 559 15.44 13.71 -27.72
C GLY A 559 14.57 12.73 -26.93
N TYR A 560 14.58 11.45 -27.27
CA TYR A 560 13.85 10.41 -26.52
C TYR A 560 14.68 9.75 -25.42
N TRP A 561 16.00 9.90 -25.45
CA TRP A 561 16.92 9.28 -24.51
C TRP A 561 17.80 10.33 -23.84
N ALA A 562 18.35 9.98 -22.67
CA ALA A 562 19.27 10.81 -21.91
C ALA A 562 20.31 9.92 -21.19
N TYR A 563 21.32 10.55 -20.61
CA TYR A 563 22.25 9.86 -19.72
C TYR A 563 21.79 9.93 -18.27
N PHE A 564 21.95 8.81 -17.56
CA PHE A 564 21.62 8.67 -16.16
C PHE A 564 22.85 8.20 -15.38
N ASN A 565 23.19 8.92 -14.32
CA ASN A 565 24.37 8.64 -13.51
C ASN A 565 24.13 8.74 -12.00
N ASP A 566 22.93 9.15 -11.59
CA ASP A 566 22.52 9.14 -10.19
C ASP A 566 21.95 7.76 -9.85
N PHE A 567 22.80 6.87 -9.39
CA PHE A 567 22.39 5.60 -8.79
C PHE A 567 22.64 5.60 -7.28
N ASP A 568 23.03 6.73 -6.66
CA ASP A 568 23.34 6.78 -5.22
C ASP A 568 22.14 6.30 -4.38
N PRO A 569 22.33 5.45 -3.35
CA PRO A 569 23.60 5.00 -2.75
C PRO A 569 24.18 3.73 -3.40
N LEU A 570 23.59 3.25 -4.50
CA LEU A 570 24.09 2.11 -5.27
C LEU A 570 25.39 2.52 -5.95
N LYS A 571 26.45 1.77 -5.67
CA LYS A 571 27.76 2.04 -6.25
C LYS A 571 27.83 1.38 -7.62
N VAL A 572 27.69 2.18 -8.68
CA VAL A 572 27.93 1.74 -10.05
C VAL A 572 29.21 2.38 -10.58
N THR A 573 30.29 1.61 -10.66
CA THR A 573 31.56 2.06 -11.24
C THR A 573 31.70 1.55 -12.68
N GLY A 574 32.49 2.24 -13.49
CA GLY A 574 32.73 1.84 -14.89
C GLY A 574 31.74 2.41 -15.93
N LEU A 575 30.71 3.16 -15.52
CA LEU A 575 29.76 3.85 -16.43
C LEU A 575 30.34 5.09 -17.16
N GLY A 576 31.62 5.39 -16.97
CA GLY A 576 32.24 6.63 -17.46
C GLY A 576 31.64 7.90 -16.84
N SER A 577 32.13 9.08 -17.24
CA SER A 577 31.64 10.36 -16.69
C SER A 577 30.27 10.79 -17.27
N GLN A 578 29.83 10.16 -18.36
CA GLN A 578 28.57 10.49 -19.04
C GLN A 578 27.39 9.77 -18.38
N GLY A 579 27.53 8.50 -18.00
CA GLY A 579 26.47 7.70 -17.39
C GLY A 579 25.88 6.64 -18.34
N LEU A 580 24.78 6.03 -17.91
CA LEU A 580 24.02 5.03 -18.66
C LEU A 580 23.07 5.71 -19.68
N PRO A 581 23.18 5.44 -20.99
CA PRO A 581 22.16 5.82 -21.96
C PRO A 581 20.85 5.05 -21.73
N ALA A 582 19.73 5.76 -21.55
CA ALA A 582 18.40 5.15 -21.43
C ALA A 582 17.31 6.07 -22.02
N ILE A 583 16.14 5.50 -22.32
CA ILE A 583 14.97 6.32 -22.71
C ILE A 583 14.63 7.26 -21.55
N ASN A 584 14.36 8.51 -21.84
CA ASN A 584 14.04 9.50 -20.81
C ASN A 584 12.58 9.28 -20.35
N PRO A 585 12.32 8.89 -19.09
CA PRO A 585 10.96 8.67 -18.61
C PRO A 585 10.08 9.92 -18.74
N GLN A 586 10.68 11.11 -18.80
CA GLN A 586 9.96 12.36 -18.94
C GLN A 586 9.20 12.47 -20.26
N VAL A 587 9.65 11.80 -21.34
CA VAL A 587 8.89 11.77 -22.61
C VAL A 587 7.77 10.73 -22.59
N MET A 588 7.72 9.89 -21.54
CA MET A 588 6.77 8.78 -21.38
C MET A 588 5.62 9.10 -20.40
N LYS A 589 5.63 10.30 -19.79
CA LYS A 589 4.61 10.75 -18.83
C LYS A 589 3.18 10.75 -19.37
N ASP A 590 3.03 10.81 -20.69
CA ASP A 590 1.79 10.45 -21.40
C ASP A 590 2.08 9.16 -22.19
N PRO A 591 1.74 7.98 -21.64
CA PRO A 591 2.04 6.69 -22.26
C PRO A 591 1.55 6.58 -23.71
N VAL A 592 0.36 7.13 -24.00
CA VAL A 592 -0.28 7.03 -25.32
C VAL A 592 0.37 7.97 -26.32
N ALA A 593 0.66 9.22 -25.92
CA ALA A 593 1.38 10.15 -26.78
C ALA A 593 2.79 9.65 -27.10
N TYR A 594 3.49 9.08 -26.10
CA TYR A 594 4.79 8.46 -26.29
C TYR A 594 4.74 7.32 -27.30
N LEU A 595 3.84 6.35 -27.13
CA LEU A 595 3.73 5.25 -28.09
C LEU A 595 3.35 5.74 -29.49
N ASN A 596 2.45 6.72 -29.62
CA ASN A 596 2.04 7.28 -30.92
C ASN A 596 3.16 8.05 -31.62
N SER A 597 4.09 8.63 -30.87
CA SER A 597 5.24 9.32 -31.43
C SER A 597 6.22 8.37 -32.14
N LEU A 598 6.29 7.11 -31.69
CA LEU A 598 7.15 6.08 -32.26
C LEU A 598 6.41 5.24 -33.31
N TYR A 599 5.16 4.87 -33.02
CA TYR A 599 4.29 4.02 -33.83
C TYR A 599 2.85 4.55 -33.79
N PRO A 600 2.44 5.43 -34.72
CA PRO A 600 1.14 6.08 -34.69
C PRO A 600 -0.05 5.10 -34.80
N GLY A 601 -1.12 5.36 -34.03
CA GLY A 601 -2.38 4.60 -34.12
C GLY A 601 -2.61 3.60 -32.99
N ASN A 602 -2.04 3.83 -31.81
CA ASN A 602 -2.24 2.97 -30.64
C ASN A 602 -3.68 3.02 -30.14
N VAL A 603 -4.24 1.86 -29.80
CA VAL A 603 -5.61 1.72 -29.28
C VAL A 603 -5.58 0.85 -28.02
N ALA A 604 -6.33 1.27 -26.99
CA ALA A 604 -6.52 0.46 -25.79
C ALA A 604 -7.55 -0.65 -26.04
N TYR A 605 -7.18 -1.88 -25.72
CA TYR A 605 -8.07 -3.04 -25.76
C TYR A 605 -8.20 -3.64 -24.36
N GLN A 606 -9.44 -3.93 -23.94
CA GLN A 606 -9.73 -4.50 -22.63
C GLN A 606 -9.18 -5.93 -22.53
N GLN A 607 -8.39 -6.19 -21.50
CA GLN A 607 -7.93 -7.52 -21.12
C GLN A 607 -9.02 -8.18 -20.27
N ALA A 608 -9.85 -8.99 -20.92
CA ALA A 608 -11.08 -9.48 -20.31
C ALA A 608 -10.84 -10.34 -19.07
N ALA A 609 -9.89 -11.27 -19.13
CA ALA A 609 -9.64 -12.20 -18.05
C ALA A 609 -9.19 -11.55 -16.72
N ASP A 610 -8.52 -10.39 -16.79
CA ASP A 610 -8.11 -9.60 -15.62
C ASP A 610 -9.12 -8.49 -15.26
N SER A 611 -10.19 -8.34 -16.05
CA SER A 611 -11.29 -7.39 -15.79
C SER A 611 -12.47 -8.11 -15.14
N TYR A 612 -13.21 -7.43 -14.26
CA TYR A 612 -14.35 -8.01 -13.55
C TYR A 612 -15.26 -6.96 -12.93
N LYS A 613 -16.46 -7.38 -12.53
CA LYS A 613 -17.37 -6.59 -11.71
C LYS A 613 -17.90 -7.40 -10.55
N VAL A 614 -17.92 -6.82 -9.36
CA VAL A 614 -18.48 -7.44 -8.15
C VAL A 614 -19.46 -6.48 -7.49
N THR A 615 -20.69 -6.93 -7.30
CA THR A 615 -21.72 -6.22 -6.54
C THR A 615 -21.99 -6.96 -5.23
N GLU A 616 -21.83 -6.29 -4.10
CA GLU A 616 -22.11 -6.77 -2.75
C GLU A 616 -23.33 -6.05 -2.18
N LYS A 617 -24.34 -6.81 -1.75
CA LYS A 617 -25.49 -6.30 -0.99
C LYS A 617 -25.48 -6.92 0.40
N SER A 618 -25.53 -6.08 1.42
CA SER A 618 -25.52 -6.46 2.84
C SER A 618 -26.80 -5.97 3.51
N THR A 619 -27.48 -6.87 4.21
CA THR A 619 -28.59 -6.52 5.11
C THR A 619 -28.24 -7.00 6.50
N ALA A 620 -28.25 -6.10 7.47
CA ALA A 620 -27.88 -6.40 8.85
C ALA A 620 -28.94 -5.91 9.84
N ALA A 621 -29.05 -6.64 10.94
CA ALA A 621 -29.77 -6.21 12.13
C ALA A 621 -28.93 -6.54 13.37
N TYR A 622 -28.99 -5.70 14.39
CA TYR A 622 -28.31 -5.95 15.65
C TYR A 622 -29.17 -5.62 16.86
N PHE A 623 -28.80 -6.24 17.98
CA PHE A 623 -29.28 -5.91 19.30
C PHE A 623 -28.12 -5.96 20.29
N LEU A 624 -28.06 -4.99 21.20
CA LEU A 624 -27.04 -4.86 22.22
C LEU A 624 -27.69 -4.43 23.53
N ALA A 625 -27.37 -5.12 24.62
CA ALA A 625 -27.75 -4.72 25.97
C ALA A 625 -26.54 -4.15 26.70
N ASN A 626 -26.70 -2.95 27.25
CA ASN A 626 -25.74 -2.30 28.12
C ASN A 626 -26.13 -2.57 29.57
N LEU A 627 -25.20 -3.12 30.32
CA LEU A 627 -25.39 -3.61 31.68
C LEU A 627 -24.37 -2.96 32.60
N GLU A 628 -24.75 -2.72 33.85
CA GLU A 628 -23.80 -2.38 34.91
C GLU A 628 -24.25 -2.94 36.25
N GLY A 629 -23.33 -3.01 37.20
CA GLY A 629 -23.67 -3.38 38.56
C GLY A 629 -22.46 -3.40 39.49
N GLY A 630 -22.66 -3.96 40.68
CA GLY A 630 -21.59 -4.23 41.65
C GLY A 630 -21.51 -5.73 41.95
N THR A 631 -20.31 -6.23 42.22
CA THR A 631 -20.18 -7.52 42.91
C THR A 631 -20.52 -7.35 44.39
N GLY A 632 -20.91 -8.43 45.08
CA GLY A 632 -21.32 -8.36 46.50
C GLY A 632 -20.32 -7.65 47.43
N SER A 633 -19.02 -7.62 47.06
CA SER A 633 -17.93 -6.93 47.74
C SER A 633 -17.42 -5.67 47.01
N ALA A 634 -18.35 -4.84 46.48
CA ALA A 634 -18.13 -3.44 46.09
C ALA A 634 -17.27 -3.10 44.84
N VAL A 635 -16.92 -4.07 43.98
CA VAL A 635 -16.26 -3.78 42.69
C VAL A 635 -17.32 -3.46 41.62
N PRO A 636 -17.36 -2.23 41.05
CA PRO A 636 -18.25 -1.89 39.94
C PRO A 636 -17.85 -2.63 38.65
N TRP A 637 -18.85 -2.96 37.84
CA TRP A 637 -18.64 -3.57 36.54
C TRP A 637 -19.60 -3.00 35.51
N THR A 638 -19.16 -2.93 34.25
CA THR A 638 -19.99 -2.63 33.08
C THR A 638 -19.83 -3.73 32.06
N ALA A 639 -20.90 -4.05 31.34
CA ALA A 639 -20.85 -5.04 30.26
C ALA A 639 -21.74 -4.63 29.11
N ASN A 640 -21.36 -5.02 27.91
CA ASN A 640 -22.18 -4.87 26.72
C ASN A 640 -22.23 -6.23 26.01
N ILE A 641 -23.43 -6.76 25.84
CA ILE A 641 -23.67 -8.11 25.30
C ILE A 641 -24.70 -7.99 24.19
N GLY A 642 -24.35 -8.49 23.00
CA GLY A 642 -25.20 -8.34 21.83
C GLY A 642 -24.83 -9.27 20.71
N ALA A 643 -25.63 -9.24 19.65
CA ALA A 643 -25.33 -9.94 18.42
C ALA A 643 -25.77 -9.14 17.20
N ARG A 644 -24.99 -9.24 16.14
CA ARG A 644 -25.32 -8.74 14.80
C ARG A 644 -25.54 -9.91 13.86
N ILE A 645 -26.59 -9.85 13.06
CA ILE A 645 -26.86 -10.82 11.99
C ILE A 645 -26.68 -10.10 10.67
N VAL A 646 -25.83 -10.61 9.79
CA VAL A 646 -25.54 -10.00 8.49
C VAL A 646 -25.78 -11.02 7.41
N GLN A 647 -26.64 -10.68 6.45
CA GLN A 647 -26.81 -11.43 5.22
C GLN A 647 -26.06 -10.70 4.11
N THR A 648 -25.15 -11.40 3.43
CA THR A 648 -24.40 -10.87 2.29
C THR A 648 -24.81 -11.61 1.03
N LYS A 649 -25.07 -10.87 -0.04
CA LYS A 649 -25.31 -11.36 -1.40
C LYS A 649 -24.27 -10.77 -2.34
N LEU A 650 -23.56 -11.62 -3.06
CA LEU A 650 -22.57 -11.26 -4.06
C LEU A 650 -23.10 -11.61 -5.45
N ALA A 651 -22.94 -10.69 -6.39
CA ALA A 651 -23.03 -10.95 -7.82
C ALA A 651 -21.65 -10.67 -8.43
N ILE A 652 -21.02 -11.69 -9.00
CA ILE A 652 -19.66 -11.66 -9.53
C ILE A 652 -19.75 -11.89 -11.03
N ASP A 653 -19.35 -10.90 -11.81
CA ASP A 653 -19.22 -10.97 -13.26
C ASP A 653 -17.75 -11.21 -13.60
N GLN A 654 -17.41 -12.47 -13.90
CA GLN A 654 -16.11 -12.82 -14.47
C GLN A 654 -16.23 -12.78 -15.99
N TYR A 655 -15.37 -12.03 -16.68
CA TYR A 655 -15.35 -12.09 -18.14
C TYR A 655 -14.65 -13.36 -18.63
N LEU A 656 -15.29 -14.02 -19.58
CA LEU A 656 -14.76 -15.22 -20.21
C LEU A 656 -13.85 -14.82 -21.36
N SER A 657 -12.68 -15.47 -21.43
CA SER A 657 -11.75 -15.36 -22.53
C SER A 657 -11.49 -16.75 -23.13
N SER A 658 -11.06 -16.82 -24.39
CA SER A 658 -10.62 -18.06 -25.01
C SER A 658 -9.18 -17.89 -25.48
N GLY A 659 -8.30 -18.82 -25.16
CA GLY A 659 -6.88 -18.70 -25.46
C GLY A 659 -6.51 -18.80 -26.94
N ASN A 660 -7.45 -19.22 -27.80
CA ASN A 660 -7.30 -19.16 -29.27
C ASN A 660 -7.96 -17.92 -29.92
N VAL A 661 -8.56 -17.02 -29.12
CA VAL A 661 -9.15 -15.76 -29.59
C VAL A 661 -8.40 -14.61 -28.94
N PHE A 662 -7.66 -13.86 -29.74
CA PHE A 662 -6.94 -12.68 -29.30
C PHE A 662 -7.02 -11.58 -30.36
N ILE A 663 -6.94 -10.34 -29.90
CA ILE A 663 -6.65 -9.19 -30.75
C ILE A 663 -5.15 -8.97 -30.67
N GLY A 664 -4.48 -8.87 -31.82
CA GLY A 664 -3.03 -8.86 -31.92
C GLY A 664 -2.47 -10.12 -32.59
N ASN A 665 -1.15 -10.29 -32.54
CA ASN A 665 -0.48 -11.41 -33.18
C ASN A 665 -0.65 -12.75 -32.42
N VAL A 666 -0.41 -12.76 -31.11
CA VAL A 666 -0.49 -13.92 -30.21
C VAL A 666 -0.78 -13.45 -28.78
N GLU A 667 -1.19 -14.34 -27.89
CA GLU A 667 -1.70 -14.01 -26.54
C GLU A 667 -0.70 -13.22 -25.67
N TRP A 668 0.58 -13.60 -25.61
CA TRP A 668 1.60 -12.83 -24.88
C TRP A 668 1.92 -11.45 -25.49
N ASN A 669 1.53 -11.22 -26.76
CA ASN A 669 1.77 -9.98 -27.49
C ASN A 669 0.46 -9.30 -27.99
N GLY A 670 -0.66 -9.67 -27.37
CA GLY A 670 -1.98 -9.24 -27.74
C GLY A 670 -2.87 -9.08 -26.52
N VAL A 671 -4.16 -9.12 -26.75
CA VAL A 671 -5.21 -8.99 -25.73
C VAL A 671 -6.25 -10.07 -25.96
N SER A 672 -6.69 -10.72 -24.88
CA SER A 672 -7.79 -11.67 -24.91
C SER A 672 -9.11 -10.91 -24.71
N PRO A 673 -9.95 -10.73 -25.76
CA PRO A 673 -11.21 -10.03 -25.63
C PRO A 673 -12.23 -10.87 -24.85
N ALA A 674 -13.27 -10.20 -24.34
CA ALA A 674 -14.37 -10.88 -23.69
C ALA A 674 -15.22 -11.60 -24.76
N ILE A 675 -15.36 -12.92 -24.61
CA ILE A 675 -16.27 -13.73 -25.45
C ILE A 675 -17.63 -13.97 -24.78
N GLY A 676 -17.75 -13.55 -23.52
CA GLY A 676 -18.97 -13.63 -22.73
C GLY A 676 -18.70 -13.22 -21.27
N THR A 677 -19.76 -13.26 -20.47
CA THR A 677 -19.69 -13.00 -19.03
C THR A 677 -20.27 -14.19 -18.28
N ASN A 678 -19.52 -14.72 -17.32
CA ASN A 678 -20.03 -15.69 -16.37
C ASN A 678 -20.48 -14.94 -15.11
N ARG A 679 -21.80 -14.80 -14.93
CA ARG A 679 -22.39 -14.19 -13.73
C ARG A 679 -22.66 -15.25 -12.68
N LEU A 680 -22.02 -15.12 -11.53
CA LEU A 680 -22.14 -16.01 -10.39
C LEU A 680 -22.77 -15.28 -9.21
N ASN A 681 -23.74 -15.91 -8.57
CA ASN A 681 -24.43 -15.33 -7.43
C ASN A 681 -24.20 -16.19 -6.20
N ARG A 682 -23.81 -15.56 -5.10
CA ARG A 682 -23.54 -16.22 -3.82
C ARG A 682 -24.26 -15.52 -2.70
N GLN A 683 -24.74 -16.28 -1.73
CA GLN A 683 -25.41 -15.74 -0.55
C GLN A 683 -24.99 -16.51 0.69
N TYR A 684 -24.70 -15.78 1.77
CA TYR A 684 -24.41 -16.36 3.08
C TYR A 684 -24.93 -15.46 4.19
N THR A 685 -25.03 -16.00 5.40
CA THR A 685 -25.48 -15.28 6.58
C THR A 685 -24.57 -15.60 7.75
N ASP A 686 -24.10 -14.55 8.43
CA ASP A 686 -23.20 -14.63 9.57
C ASP A 686 -23.90 -14.09 10.82
N VAL A 687 -23.72 -14.79 11.93
CA VAL A 687 -24.18 -14.38 13.27
C VAL A 687 -22.95 -14.03 14.09
N LEU A 688 -22.86 -12.78 14.49
CA LEU A 688 -21.69 -12.14 15.11
C LEU A 688 -22.04 -11.76 16.55
N PRO A 689 -22.00 -12.71 17.51
CA PRO A 689 -22.13 -12.39 18.92
C PRO A 689 -20.92 -11.58 19.41
N THR A 690 -21.18 -10.68 20.34
CA THR A 690 -20.21 -9.80 20.98
C THR A 690 -20.50 -9.73 22.49
N ALA A 691 -19.46 -9.75 23.29
CA ALA A 691 -19.54 -9.54 24.74
C ALA A 691 -18.28 -8.82 25.21
N ASN A 692 -18.43 -7.64 25.80
CA ASN A 692 -17.36 -6.95 26.50
C ASN A 692 -17.76 -6.78 27.97
N LEU A 693 -16.79 -6.96 28.87
CA LEU A 693 -16.93 -6.79 30.32
C LEU A 693 -15.77 -5.94 30.81
N SER A 694 -16.07 -4.91 31.60
CA SER A 694 -15.09 -4.09 32.32
C SER A 694 -15.36 -4.22 33.82
N LEU A 695 -14.30 -4.41 34.60
CA LEU A 695 -14.31 -4.44 36.05
C LEU A 695 -13.44 -3.29 36.56
N ASP A 696 -14.03 -2.36 37.30
CA ASP A 696 -13.32 -1.22 37.88
C ASP A 696 -12.76 -1.65 39.25
N ILE A 697 -11.59 -2.30 39.23
CA ILE A 697 -10.92 -2.86 40.42
C ILE A 697 -10.65 -1.76 41.47
N THR A 698 -10.32 -0.56 40.99
CA THR A 698 -10.25 0.69 41.77
C THR A 698 -10.67 1.83 40.86
N ASP A 699 -10.83 3.05 41.38
CA ASP A 699 -11.12 4.25 40.58
C ASP A 699 -10.10 4.48 39.44
N ALA A 700 -8.87 3.99 39.62
CA ALA A 700 -7.75 4.13 38.68
C ALA A 700 -7.42 2.85 37.91
N GLN A 701 -8.02 1.69 38.23
CA GLN A 701 -7.63 0.41 37.61
C GLN A 701 -8.81 -0.33 37.02
N LYS A 702 -8.66 -0.76 35.77
CA LYS A 702 -9.67 -1.53 35.04
C LYS A 702 -9.12 -2.87 34.58
N LEU A 703 -9.95 -3.90 34.66
CA LEU A 703 -9.77 -5.15 33.92
C LEU A 703 -10.85 -5.25 32.87
N ARG A 704 -10.47 -5.56 31.63
CA ARG A 704 -11.42 -5.75 30.53
C ARG A 704 -11.28 -7.14 29.94
N PHE A 705 -12.40 -7.70 29.53
CA PHE A 705 -12.48 -8.95 28.78
C PHE A 705 -13.41 -8.74 27.61
N ALA A 706 -13.03 -9.26 26.44
CA ALA A 706 -13.87 -9.20 25.26
C ALA A 706 -13.87 -10.51 24.47
N TYR A 707 -15.02 -10.81 23.90
CA TYR A 707 -15.24 -11.89 22.97
C TYR A 707 -16.09 -11.37 21.80
N ASN A 708 -15.68 -11.67 20.57
CA ASN A 708 -16.50 -11.40 19.40
C ASN A 708 -16.22 -12.38 18.25
N LYS A 709 -17.23 -12.64 17.42
CA LYS A 709 -17.01 -13.19 16.08
C LYS A 709 -17.01 -12.06 15.06
N ALA A 710 -16.15 -12.16 14.07
CA ALA A 710 -16.01 -11.18 13.00
C ALA A 710 -15.95 -11.87 11.64
N VAL A 711 -16.40 -11.13 10.61
CA VAL A 711 -16.30 -11.52 9.20
C VAL A 711 -15.63 -10.37 8.44
N ALA A 712 -14.74 -10.71 7.51
CA ALA A 712 -14.13 -9.75 6.60
C ALA A 712 -14.24 -10.24 5.15
N ARG A 713 -14.28 -9.28 4.24
CA ARG A 713 -14.45 -9.51 2.81
C ARG A 713 -13.19 -10.14 2.21
N GLN A 714 -13.38 -10.89 1.12
CA GLN A 714 -12.26 -11.34 0.29
C GLN A 714 -11.74 -10.21 -0.59
N ASP A 715 -10.50 -10.35 -1.03
CA ASP A 715 -9.93 -9.47 -2.05
C ASP A 715 -10.67 -9.72 -3.37
N LEU A 716 -11.13 -8.65 -4.02
CA LEU A 716 -11.92 -8.76 -5.24
C LEU A 716 -11.19 -9.44 -6.41
N PRO A 717 -9.86 -9.27 -6.61
CA PRO A 717 -9.13 -10.05 -7.62
C PRO A 717 -9.26 -11.56 -7.40
N ASP A 718 -9.31 -12.00 -6.15
CA ASP A 718 -9.42 -13.41 -5.79
C ASP A 718 -10.82 -13.97 -6.08
N LEU A 719 -11.84 -13.11 -6.19
CA LEU A 719 -13.21 -13.49 -6.55
C LEU A 719 -13.48 -13.33 -8.06
N GLY A 720 -13.16 -12.15 -8.60
CA GLY A 720 -13.66 -11.66 -9.89
C GLY A 720 -12.80 -12.04 -11.09
N ARG A 721 -11.50 -12.33 -10.91
CA ARG A 721 -10.61 -12.63 -12.04
C ARG A 721 -11.07 -13.88 -12.79
N GLY A 722 -11.24 -13.76 -14.11
CA GLY A 722 -11.51 -14.87 -15.01
C GLY A 722 -10.31 -15.84 -15.12
N LEU A 723 -10.37 -16.76 -16.08
CA LEU A 723 -9.19 -17.58 -16.41
C LEU A 723 -8.26 -16.76 -17.31
N VAL A 724 -7.09 -16.42 -16.78
CA VAL A 724 -5.99 -15.82 -17.55
C VAL A 724 -5.17 -16.94 -18.18
N SER A 725 -5.28 -16.99 -19.51
CA SER A 725 -4.43 -17.70 -20.47
C SER A 725 -2.94 -17.45 -20.27
N PHE A 726 -2.01 -18.40 -20.44
CA PHE A 726 -0.66 -18.10 -20.92
C PHE A 726 -0.21 -19.16 -21.91
N TYR A 727 0.33 -18.73 -23.04
CA TYR A 727 0.75 -19.55 -24.15
C TYR A 727 2.20 -19.29 -24.50
N ALA A 728 2.89 -20.31 -24.98
CA ALA A 728 4.24 -20.17 -25.48
C ALA A 728 4.51 -21.09 -26.67
N VAL A 729 5.44 -20.67 -27.52
CA VAL A 729 5.87 -21.48 -28.67
C VAL A 729 6.50 -22.79 -28.22
N ASN A 730 6.32 -23.85 -29.00
CA ASN A 730 6.84 -25.18 -28.72
C ASN A 730 8.37 -25.17 -28.60
N GLY A 731 9.03 -24.32 -29.39
CA GLY A 731 10.43 -23.94 -29.25
C GLY A 731 11.41 -24.98 -29.80
N THR A 732 12.70 -24.78 -29.51
CA THR A 732 13.79 -25.70 -29.84
C THR A 732 14.77 -25.77 -28.65
N PRO A 733 14.94 -26.95 -27.99
CA PRO A 733 14.23 -28.20 -28.25
C PRO A 733 12.71 -28.09 -28.01
N PRO A 734 11.88 -28.86 -28.73
CA PRO A 734 10.43 -28.75 -28.63
C PRO A 734 9.91 -29.29 -27.29
N ARG A 735 9.01 -28.55 -26.64
CA ARG A 735 8.25 -29.00 -25.46
C ARG A 735 7.43 -30.26 -25.73
N ASN A 736 6.83 -30.31 -26.91
CA ASN A 736 6.14 -31.47 -27.46
C ASN A 736 6.81 -31.88 -28.78
N PRO A 737 7.61 -32.96 -28.77
CA PRO A 737 8.30 -33.45 -29.98
C PRO A 737 7.37 -33.86 -31.12
N ALA A 738 6.07 -34.09 -30.86
CA ALA A 738 5.10 -34.45 -31.88
C ALA A 738 4.56 -33.24 -32.68
N LEU A 739 4.94 -32.01 -32.30
CA LEU A 739 4.46 -30.78 -32.91
C LEU A 739 5.61 -29.97 -33.52
N PRO A 740 5.35 -29.16 -34.56
CA PRO A 740 6.30 -28.18 -35.09
C PRO A 740 6.82 -27.23 -34.00
N SER A 741 8.04 -26.70 -34.18
CA SER A 741 8.68 -25.78 -33.21
C SER A 741 7.94 -24.44 -33.05
N ASP A 742 7.15 -24.05 -34.04
CA ASP A 742 6.33 -22.85 -34.08
C ASP A 742 4.89 -23.05 -33.57
N ALA A 743 4.50 -24.28 -33.20
CA ALA A 743 3.21 -24.53 -32.57
C ALA A 743 3.09 -23.75 -31.24
N VAL A 744 1.95 -23.11 -30.99
CA VAL A 744 1.73 -22.32 -29.77
C VAL A 744 0.89 -23.14 -28.79
N LEU A 745 1.50 -23.52 -27.67
CA LEU A 745 0.93 -24.44 -26.70
C LEU A 745 0.50 -23.70 -25.45
N PHE A 746 -0.55 -24.18 -24.79
CA PHE A 746 -0.92 -23.69 -23.47
C PHE A 746 0.23 -24.01 -22.50
N LEU A 747 0.73 -22.98 -21.81
CA LEU A 747 1.85 -23.09 -20.89
C LEU A 747 1.36 -23.24 -19.45
N ASN A 748 0.57 -22.28 -18.99
CA ASN A 748 0.05 -22.19 -17.64
C ASN A 748 -1.11 -21.19 -17.60
N GLY A 749 -1.76 -21.05 -16.46
CA GLY A 749 -2.80 -20.04 -16.27
C GLY A 749 -2.98 -19.65 -14.81
N ARG A 750 -3.81 -18.65 -14.57
CA ARG A 750 -4.24 -18.27 -13.23
C ARG A 750 -5.70 -17.84 -13.24
N SER A 751 -6.43 -18.08 -12.16
CA SER A 751 -7.85 -17.72 -12.08
C SER A 751 -8.28 -17.38 -10.66
N GLY A 752 -9.25 -16.47 -10.55
CA GLY A 752 -9.97 -16.24 -9.31
C GLY A 752 -10.90 -17.41 -8.97
N ASN A 753 -11.46 -17.35 -7.77
CA ASN A 753 -12.40 -18.31 -7.23
C ASN A 753 -13.63 -17.60 -6.61
N PRO A 754 -14.74 -17.53 -7.36
CA PRO A 754 -15.97 -16.89 -6.90
C PRO A 754 -16.69 -17.67 -5.78
N ASP A 755 -16.28 -18.91 -5.48
CA ASP A 755 -16.82 -19.72 -4.40
C ASP A 755 -16.11 -19.52 -3.05
N LEU A 756 -15.08 -18.66 -2.98
CA LEU A 756 -14.32 -18.42 -1.74
C LEU A 756 -15.22 -17.99 -0.58
N ASP A 757 -15.08 -18.68 0.54
CA ASP A 757 -15.62 -18.23 1.81
C ASP A 757 -14.96 -16.94 2.28
N PRO A 758 -15.70 -15.97 2.86
CA PRO A 758 -15.10 -14.80 3.50
C PRO A 758 -14.21 -15.21 4.69
N TYR A 759 -13.29 -14.31 5.06
CA TYR A 759 -12.53 -14.47 6.29
C TYR A 759 -13.47 -14.47 7.49
N ARG A 760 -13.33 -15.45 8.37
CA ARG A 760 -14.11 -15.55 9.62
C ARG A 760 -13.15 -15.79 10.77
N ALA A 761 -13.32 -15.01 11.84
CA ALA A 761 -12.49 -15.12 13.02
C ALA A 761 -13.30 -15.10 14.31
N THR A 762 -12.78 -15.78 15.32
CA THR A 762 -13.22 -15.65 16.71
C THR A 762 -12.12 -14.97 17.51
N ASN A 763 -12.46 -13.86 18.16
CA ASN A 763 -11.53 -13.00 18.87
C ASN A 763 -11.77 -13.10 20.38
N TYR A 764 -10.66 -13.19 21.13
CA TYR A 764 -10.62 -13.11 22.58
C TYR A 764 -9.61 -12.06 22.99
N ASN A 765 -10.01 -11.17 23.89
CA ASN A 765 -9.13 -10.14 24.43
C ASN A 765 -9.25 -10.07 25.94
N ALA A 766 -8.14 -9.75 26.60
CA ALA A 766 -8.12 -9.34 28.00
C ALA A 766 -7.17 -8.15 28.15
N SER A 767 -7.51 -7.15 28.96
CA SER A 767 -6.60 -6.06 29.29
C SER A 767 -6.65 -5.70 30.78
N TRP A 768 -5.52 -5.22 31.27
CA TRP A 768 -5.39 -4.51 32.53
C TRP A 768 -4.89 -3.09 32.25
N GLU A 769 -5.55 -2.10 32.84
CA GLU A 769 -5.31 -0.68 32.60
C GLU A 769 -5.20 0.03 33.94
N TRP A 770 -4.16 0.84 34.13
CA TRP A 770 -3.92 1.64 35.33
C TRP A 770 -3.70 3.12 34.97
N TYR A 771 -4.71 3.94 35.30
CA TYR A 771 -4.83 5.38 35.08
C TYR A 771 -4.38 6.14 36.34
N PHE A 772 -3.08 6.32 36.52
CA PHE A 772 -2.53 6.91 37.75
C PHE A 772 -2.41 8.44 37.71
N SER A 773 -2.68 9.08 36.57
CA SER A 773 -2.82 10.53 36.38
C SER A 773 -3.63 10.80 35.10
N ASP A 774 -4.14 12.02 34.93
CA ASP A 774 -5.00 12.40 33.79
C ASP A 774 -4.32 12.18 32.43
N ALA A 775 -3.00 12.36 32.36
CA ALA A 775 -2.19 12.15 31.17
C ALA A 775 -1.18 11.00 31.36
N SER A 776 -1.49 9.98 32.17
CA SER A 776 -0.58 8.86 32.40
C SER A 776 -1.30 7.52 32.57
N LEU A 777 -0.80 6.49 31.89
CA LEU A 777 -1.43 5.18 31.77
C LEU A 777 -0.38 4.07 31.67
N VAL A 778 -0.60 2.96 32.38
CA VAL A 778 -0.02 1.65 32.04
C VAL A 778 -1.13 0.76 31.53
N SER A 779 -0.95 0.12 30.37
CA SER A 779 -1.88 -0.88 29.86
C SER A 779 -1.15 -2.14 29.43
N VAL A 780 -1.68 -3.31 29.79
CA VAL A 780 -1.21 -4.61 29.35
C VAL A 780 -2.41 -5.38 28.79
N GLY A 781 -2.35 -5.72 27.51
CA GLY A 781 -3.38 -6.47 26.80
C GLY A 781 -2.86 -7.82 26.31
N ALA A 782 -3.72 -8.83 26.26
CA ALA A 782 -3.48 -10.10 25.60
C ALA A 782 -4.61 -10.38 24.61
N PHE A 783 -4.26 -10.98 23.47
CA PHE A 783 -5.22 -11.28 22.42
C PHE A 783 -5.00 -12.67 21.82
N LEU A 784 -6.10 -13.27 21.35
CA LEU A 784 -6.11 -14.49 20.55
C LEU A 784 -7.16 -14.32 19.44
N ILE A 785 -6.71 -14.46 18.20
CA ILE A 785 -7.52 -14.42 16.98
C ILE A 785 -7.46 -15.82 16.36
N ASP A 786 -8.59 -16.52 16.33
CA ASP A 786 -8.73 -17.84 15.73
C ASP A 786 -9.42 -17.70 14.37
N VAL A 787 -8.66 -17.80 13.28
CA VAL A 787 -9.11 -17.61 11.90
C VAL A 787 -9.46 -18.95 11.29
N LYS A 788 -10.69 -19.06 10.75
CA LYS A 788 -11.23 -20.31 10.23
C LYS A 788 -10.47 -20.83 9.01
N SER A 789 -10.12 -19.95 8.08
CA SER A 789 -9.37 -20.29 6.86
C SER A 789 -8.71 -19.05 6.26
N PHE A 790 -7.56 -19.26 5.64
CA PHE A 790 -6.88 -18.29 4.79
C PHE A 790 -6.94 -18.72 3.32
N PRO A 791 -7.11 -17.82 2.34
CA PRO A 791 -6.91 -18.15 0.94
C PRO A 791 -5.49 -18.68 0.70
N THR A 792 -5.36 -19.74 -0.08
CA THR A 792 -4.09 -20.30 -0.52
C THR A 792 -4.15 -20.59 -2.01
N THR A 793 -3.00 -20.54 -2.67
CA THR A 793 -2.87 -20.93 -4.07
C THR A 793 -2.66 -22.44 -4.16
N VAL A 794 -3.38 -23.08 -5.06
CA VAL A 794 -3.14 -24.47 -5.48
C VAL A 794 -2.93 -24.51 -6.99
N THR A 795 -2.03 -25.37 -7.44
CA THR A 795 -1.73 -25.54 -8.86
C THR A 795 -2.24 -26.89 -9.34
N ASN A 796 -3.18 -26.87 -10.29
CA ASN A 796 -3.73 -28.08 -10.89
C ASN A 796 -3.39 -28.13 -12.38
N ILE A 797 -3.11 -29.32 -12.93
CA ILE A 797 -3.01 -29.48 -14.38
C ILE A 797 -4.42 -29.44 -14.97
N GLU A 798 -4.76 -28.39 -15.71
CA GLU A 798 -6.06 -28.22 -16.34
C GLU A 798 -6.01 -28.48 -17.86
N PRO A 799 -7.04 -29.15 -18.42
CA PRO A 799 -7.11 -29.46 -19.85
C PRO A 799 -7.55 -28.22 -20.66
N GLN A 800 -6.62 -27.29 -20.86
CA GLN A 800 -6.84 -26.09 -21.69
C GLN A 800 -6.44 -26.36 -23.16
N PRO A 801 -7.15 -25.77 -24.13
CA PRO A 801 -6.81 -25.92 -25.54
C PRO A 801 -5.52 -25.16 -25.87
N ASP A 802 -4.68 -25.73 -26.73
CA ASP A 802 -3.59 -25.02 -27.39
C ASP A 802 -4.15 -23.93 -28.34
N ALA A 803 -3.28 -23.08 -28.90
CA ALA A 803 -3.75 -21.97 -29.75
C ALA A 803 -4.49 -22.42 -31.02
N ASP A 804 -4.33 -23.69 -31.42
CA ASP A 804 -5.07 -24.31 -32.52
C ASP A 804 -6.43 -24.90 -32.10
N GLY A 805 -6.83 -24.73 -30.85
CA GLY A 805 -8.10 -25.18 -30.29
C GLY A 805 -8.12 -26.63 -29.82
N VAL A 806 -7.02 -27.38 -29.96
CA VAL A 806 -6.96 -28.79 -29.54
C VAL A 806 -6.46 -28.88 -28.10
N VAL A 807 -7.21 -29.60 -27.25
CA VAL A 807 -6.75 -29.95 -25.89
C VAL A 807 -5.80 -31.13 -25.99
N ARG A 808 -4.51 -30.91 -25.67
CA ARG A 808 -3.48 -31.96 -25.66
C ARG A 808 -3.04 -32.29 -24.24
N LEU A 809 -1.95 -31.68 -23.79
CA LEU A 809 -1.32 -31.97 -22.50
C LEU A 809 -1.98 -31.21 -21.35
N GLY A 810 -2.66 -30.10 -21.65
CA GLY A 810 -3.05 -29.13 -20.62
C GLY A 810 -1.82 -28.46 -20.00
N GLY A 811 -2.01 -27.79 -18.87
CA GLY A 811 -0.92 -27.13 -18.16
C GLY A 811 -1.32 -26.70 -16.75
N PRO A 812 -0.34 -26.35 -15.90
CA PRO A 812 -0.60 -25.89 -14.54
C PRO A 812 -1.42 -24.59 -14.54
N VAL A 813 -2.53 -24.59 -13.80
CA VAL A 813 -3.34 -23.41 -13.52
C VAL A 813 -3.34 -23.16 -12.01
N GLU A 814 -2.92 -21.96 -11.63
CA GLU A 814 -3.01 -21.47 -10.26
C GLU A 814 -4.44 -21.03 -9.95
N ARG A 815 -5.02 -21.61 -8.90
CA ARG A 815 -6.32 -21.20 -8.37
C ARG A 815 -6.22 -20.89 -6.89
N ILE A 816 -6.96 -19.88 -6.48
CA ILE A 816 -7.10 -19.53 -5.07
C ILE A 816 -8.22 -20.39 -4.47
N VAL A 817 -7.97 -21.00 -3.32
CA VAL A 817 -8.95 -21.81 -2.58
C VAL A 817 -8.90 -21.46 -1.10
N ASN A 818 -9.96 -21.77 -0.35
CA ASN A 818 -9.90 -21.68 1.10
C ASN A 818 -8.97 -22.78 1.64
N GLY A 819 -7.82 -22.39 2.17
CA GLY A 819 -6.84 -23.26 2.81
C GLY A 819 -7.13 -23.51 4.28
N GLY A 820 -6.07 -23.86 5.04
CA GLY A 820 -6.14 -24.09 6.48
C GLY A 820 -6.47 -22.84 7.29
N GLY A 821 -6.98 -23.05 8.51
CA GLY A 821 -7.14 -22.01 9.52
C GLY A 821 -5.83 -21.75 10.27
N GLY A 822 -5.81 -20.73 11.13
CA GLY A 822 -4.62 -20.38 11.90
C GLY A 822 -4.96 -19.52 13.11
N LYS A 823 -4.04 -19.51 14.08
CA LYS A 823 -4.19 -18.74 15.31
C LYS A 823 -3.10 -17.68 15.40
N ILE A 824 -3.53 -16.47 15.71
CA ILE A 824 -2.62 -15.36 16.00
C ILE A 824 -2.83 -15.00 17.46
N LYS A 825 -1.75 -15.03 18.24
CA LYS A 825 -1.79 -14.79 19.68
C LYS A 825 -0.66 -13.87 20.10
N GLY A 826 -0.92 -13.04 21.08
CA GLY A 826 0.05 -12.03 21.44
C GLY A 826 -0.32 -11.22 22.67
N PHE A 827 0.55 -10.28 22.98
CA PHE A 827 0.32 -9.30 24.03
C PHE A 827 0.83 -7.92 23.61
N GLU A 828 0.21 -6.90 24.17
CA GLU A 828 0.45 -5.49 23.92
C GLU A 828 0.74 -4.82 25.27
N ILE A 829 1.80 -4.01 25.34
CA ILE A 829 2.13 -3.20 26.51
C ILE A 829 2.17 -1.75 26.06
N GLY A 830 1.52 -0.88 26.82
CA GLY A 830 1.53 0.55 26.64
C GLY A 830 1.91 1.25 27.94
N TYR A 831 2.79 2.23 27.86
CA TYR A 831 3.21 3.08 28.96
C TYR A 831 3.20 4.53 28.49
N GLN A 832 2.40 5.37 29.13
CA GLN A 832 2.35 6.80 28.86
C GLN A 832 2.49 7.54 30.18
N GLN A 833 3.33 8.57 30.22
CA GLN A 833 3.49 9.36 31.42
C GLN A 833 3.94 10.79 31.11
N ALA A 834 3.23 11.77 31.66
CA ALA A 834 3.72 13.12 31.84
C ALA A 834 4.52 13.20 33.16
N PHE A 835 5.72 13.79 33.13
CA PHE A 835 6.58 13.90 34.31
C PHE A 835 6.32 15.18 35.12
N ASP A 836 5.07 15.60 35.24
CA ASP A 836 4.65 16.84 35.93
C ASP A 836 5.02 16.87 37.42
N PHE A 837 5.25 15.70 38.03
CA PHE A 837 5.77 15.55 39.38
C PHE A 837 7.25 15.96 39.55
N LEU A 838 8.01 16.09 38.46
CA LEU A 838 9.40 16.55 38.51
C LEU A 838 9.48 18.08 38.64
N PRO A 839 10.48 18.62 39.36
CA PRO A 839 10.59 20.06 39.57
C PRO A 839 11.15 20.81 38.35
N GLY A 840 10.83 22.10 38.25
CA GLY A 840 11.46 23.00 37.30
C GLY A 840 11.16 22.64 35.84
N TRP A 841 12.16 22.72 34.96
CA TRP A 841 12.00 22.40 33.53
C TRP A 841 11.72 20.91 33.28
N LEU A 842 12.13 20.01 34.19
CA LEU A 842 11.88 18.57 34.06
C LEU A 842 10.39 18.22 34.05
N SER A 843 9.54 19.09 34.64
CA SER A 843 8.08 18.95 34.64
C SER A 843 7.45 18.99 33.24
N GLY A 844 8.20 19.46 32.24
CA GLY A 844 7.72 19.59 30.86
C GLY A 844 7.88 18.31 30.06
N PHE A 845 8.64 17.31 30.53
CA PHE A 845 8.83 16.08 29.79
C PHE A 845 7.68 15.09 29.97
N GLY A 846 7.55 14.20 29.00
CA GLY A 846 6.82 12.96 29.14
C GLY A 846 7.18 11.96 28.06
N THR A 847 6.61 10.76 28.14
CA THR A 847 6.96 9.65 27.27
C THR A 847 5.73 8.85 26.87
N ASN A 848 5.76 8.27 25.65
CA ASN A 848 4.88 7.19 25.22
C ASN A 848 5.73 6.03 24.73
N ILE A 849 5.61 4.87 25.37
CA ILE A 849 6.31 3.65 25.00
C ILE A 849 5.26 2.58 24.78
N ASN A 850 5.37 1.84 23.69
CA ASN A 850 4.58 0.63 23.51
C ASN A 850 5.41 -0.49 22.90
N TYR A 851 4.93 -1.70 23.15
CA TYR A 851 5.51 -2.93 22.65
C TYR A 851 4.40 -3.90 22.30
N THR A 852 4.55 -4.59 21.17
CA THR A 852 3.65 -5.67 20.76
C THR A 852 4.44 -6.90 20.41
N PHE A 853 3.99 -8.03 20.96
CA PHE A 853 4.39 -9.37 20.53
C PHE A 853 3.20 -10.02 19.82
N SER A 854 3.39 -10.51 18.59
CA SER A 854 2.36 -11.16 17.78
C SER A 854 2.91 -12.41 17.10
N ASP A 855 2.53 -13.58 17.59
CA ASP A 855 2.98 -14.87 17.10
C ASP A 855 1.92 -15.50 16.20
N ALA A 856 2.30 -15.91 14.99
CA ALA A 856 1.40 -16.36 13.95
C ALA A 856 2.10 -17.38 13.04
N ASP A 857 1.86 -18.67 13.27
CA ASP A 857 2.45 -19.76 12.47
C ASP A 857 1.45 -20.35 11.48
N THR A 858 1.96 -20.90 10.38
CA THR A 858 1.19 -21.68 9.38
C THR A 858 1.70 -23.13 9.33
N ASP A 859 1.03 -24.00 8.56
CA ASP A 859 1.51 -25.37 8.35
C ASP A 859 2.59 -25.48 7.24
N ASN A 860 2.93 -24.38 6.58
CA ASN A 860 3.93 -24.37 5.50
C ASN A 860 5.35 -24.37 6.07
N THR A 861 6.32 -24.89 5.30
CA THR A 861 7.74 -24.90 5.66
C THR A 861 8.61 -24.32 4.55
N ASP A 862 9.78 -23.79 4.90
CA ASP A 862 10.80 -23.39 3.94
C ASP A 862 11.61 -24.59 3.40
N ILE A 863 12.61 -24.32 2.55
CA ILE A 863 13.48 -25.35 1.96
C ILE A 863 14.39 -26.05 2.98
N GLU A 864 14.49 -25.54 4.21
CA GLU A 864 15.23 -26.15 5.33
C GLU A 864 14.27 -26.91 6.27
N GLY A 865 12.97 -26.93 5.98
CA GLY A 865 11.94 -27.58 6.80
C GLY A 865 11.49 -26.75 8.01
N ASN A 866 11.89 -25.47 8.10
CA ASN A 866 11.43 -24.58 9.16
C ASN A 866 10.00 -24.10 8.86
N THR A 867 9.15 -24.07 9.87
CA THR A 867 7.78 -23.54 9.74
C THR A 867 7.79 -22.07 9.35
N LEU A 868 6.97 -21.71 8.36
CA LEU A 868 6.79 -20.35 7.87
C LEU A 868 5.65 -19.64 8.63
N PRO A 869 5.84 -18.39 9.09
CA PRO A 869 4.79 -17.65 9.76
C PRO A 869 3.78 -17.08 8.75
N ILE A 870 2.69 -16.50 9.25
CA ILE A 870 1.74 -15.74 8.42
C ILE A 870 2.47 -14.55 7.79
N GLY A 871 2.21 -14.32 6.50
CA GLY A 871 2.81 -13.23 5.73
C GLY A 871 2.54 -11.85 6.33
N ASP A 872 3.55 -10.99 6.26
CA ASP A 872 3.57 -9.58 6.66
C ASP A 872 3.28 -9.28 8.15
N ASN A 873 3.40 -10.29 9.01
CA ASN A 873 3.40 -10.10 10.46
C ASN A 873 4.82 -9.97 11.01
N SER A 874 5.16 -8.81 11.59
CA SER A 874 6.37 -8.71 12.43
C SER A 874 6.08 -9.26 13.83
N LYS A 875 6.90 -10.21 14.29
CA LYS A 875 6.71 -10.85 15.60
C LYS A 875 6.89 -9.89 16.76
N HIS A 876 7.81 -8.94 16.64
CA HIS A 876 8.08 -7.92 17.66
C HIS A 876 7.95 -6.53 17.04
N GLN A 877 7.32 -5.62 17.79
CA GLN A 877 7.22 -4.21 17.47
C GLN A 877 7.44 -3.40 18.74
N ALA A 878 8.18 -2.30 18.63
CA ALA A 878 8.38 -1.37 19.73
C ALA A 878 8.34 0.07 19.20
N ASN A 879 7.61 0.94 19.90
CA ASN A 879 7.62 2.37 19.60
C ASN A 879 7.92 3.14 20.89
N ALA A 880 8.80 4.12 20.81
CA ALA A 880 9.19 4.96 21.94
C ALA A 880 9.19 6.42 21.51
N VAL A 881 8.50 7.26 22.27
CA VAL A 881 8.39 8.70 22.05
C VAL A 881 8.77 9.40 23.33
N LEU A 882 9.74 10.31 23.25
CA LEU A 882 10.04 11.29 24.28
C LEU A 882 9.55 12.65 23.80
N TRP A 883 8.81 13.37 24.63
CA TRP A 883 8.36 14.72 24.31
C TRP A 883 8.63 15.68 25.46
N TYR A 884 8.69 16.96 25.12
CA TYR A 884 8.78 18.08 26.04
C TYR A 884 7.73 19.12 25.65
N GLN A 885 6.99 19.62 26.62
CA GLN A 885 6.05 20.73 26.47
C GLN A 885 6.13 21.61 27.72
N LYS A 886 6.54 22.87 27.54
CA LYS A 886 6.45 23.88 28.60
C LYS A 886 6.40 25.29 28.02
N ASP A 887 5.52 26.10 28.58
CA ASP A 887 5.26 27.47 28.12
C ASP A 887 5.01 27.51 26.60
N LYS A 888 5.90 28.17 25.85
CA LYS A 888 5.81 28.34 24.40
C LYS A 888 6.51 27.23 23.60
N LEU A 889 7.20 26.30 24.25
CA LEU A 889 8.10 25.36 23.58
C LEU A 889 7.54 23.94 23.62
N GLN A 890 7.53 23.28 22.46
CA GLN A 890 7.22 21.87 22.32
C GLN A 890 8.31 21.17 21.50
N ALA A 891 8.69 19.97 21.91
CA ALA A 891 9.64 19.14 21.18
C ALA A 891 9.27 17.66 21.33
N ARG A 892 9.60 16.84 20.33
CA ARG A 892 9.32 15.41 20.31
C ARG A 892 10.38 14.65 19.53
N VAL A 893 10.74 13.47 20.02
CA VAL A 893 11.57 12.49 19.33
C VAL A 893 10.85 11.15 19.39
N ALA A 894 10.68 10.48 18.26
CA ALA A 894 9.98 9.22 18.14
C ALA A 894 10.85 8.18 17.43
N TYR A 895 10.95 6.99 18.00
CA TYR A 895 11.60 5.83 17.40
C TYR A 895 10.58 4.70 17.24
N ASN A 896 10.38 4.24 16.01
CA ASN A 896 9.44 3.18 15.68
C ASN A 896 10.20 2.01 15.06
N TRP A 897 10.20 0.84 15.70
CA TRP A 897 10.95 -0.35 15.26
C TRP A 897 10.05 -1.58 15.12
N ARG A 898 10.36 -2.41 14.12
CA ARG A 898 9.73 -3.71 13.93
C ARG A 898 10.77 -4.76 13.55
N SER A 899 10.61 -5.98 14.06
CA SER A 899 11.44 -7.12 13.69
C SER A 899 11.20 -7.54 12.24
N LYS A 900 12.10 -8.37 11.71
CA LYS A 900 11.91 -9.07 10.44
C LYS A 900 10.53 -9.74 10.33
N ARG A 901 10.05 -9.88 9.09
CA ARG A 901 8.75 -10.49 8.75
C ARG A 901 8.85 -11.30 7.48
N PHE A 902 8.11 -12.39 7.42
CA PHE A 902 7.98 -13.20 6.22
C PHE A 902 7.08 -12.46 5.23
N SER A 903 7.45 -12.41 3.95
CA SER A 903 6.62 -11.80 2.90
C SER A 903 5.82 -12.88 2.18
N GLN A 904 6.52 -13.79 1.50
CA GLN A 904 5.95 -14.83 0.65
C GLN A 904 7.03 -15.88 0.33
N VAL A 905 6.62 -16.99 -0.28
CA VAL A 905 7.54 -17.92 -0.94
C VAL A 905 7.78 -17.47 -2.38
N ASN A 906 9.01 -17.57 -2.87
CA ASN A 906 9.35 -17.43 -4.28
C ASN A 906 9.75 -18.79 -4.86
N SER A 907 8.94 -19.30 -5.80
CA SER A 907 9.13 -20.59 -6.47
C SER A 907 10.04 -20.54 -7.71
N GLY A 908 10.66 -19.38 -7.98
CA GLY A 908 11.44 -19.13 -9.20
C GLY A 908 12.77 -19.89 -9.32
N ALA A 909 13.28 -20.50 -8.26
CA ALA A 909 14.58 -21.16 -8.24
C ALA A 909 14.57 -22.59 -8.80
N TRP A 910 13.99 -22.79 -9.99
CA TRP A 910 13.94 -24.09 -10.68
C TRP A 910 13.29 -25.21 -9.85
N GLY A 911 12.25 -24.86 -9.08
CA GLY A 911 11.48 -25.80 -8.25
C GLY A 911 11.73 -25.65 -6.74
N ASP A 912 12.77 -24.93 -6.32
CA ASP A 912 12.96 -24.59 -4.90
C ASP A 912 12.10 -23.38 -4.50
N GLU A 913 11.51 -23.47 -3.31
CA GLU A 913 10.60 -22.49 -2.73
C GLU A 913 11.32 -21.59 -1.70
N LEU A 914 12.05 -20.58 -2.18
CA LEU A 914 12.83 -19.70 -1.31
C LEU A 914 11.93 -18.75 -0.51
N ALA A 915 12.06 -18.75 0.81
CA ALA A 915 11.30 -17.85 1.68
C ALA A 915 11.78 -16.40 1.56
N ILE A 916 10.94 -15.45 1.16
CA ILE A 916 11.30 -14.04 1.09
C ILE A 916 10.99 -13.36 2.42
N TRP A 917 11.99 -12.70 2.99
CA TRP A 917 11.89 -11.99 4.26
C TRP A 917 12.19 -10.51 4.07
N ASN A 918 11.41 -9.65 4.74
CA ASN A 918 11.81 -8.28 5.00
C ASN A 918 12.62 -8.25 6.30
N ASP A 919 13.74 -7.54 6.28
CA ASP A 919 14.62 -7.39 7.44
C ASP A 919 13.97 -6.55 8.55
N ASP A 920 14.57 -6.52 9.73
CA ASP A 920 14.15 -5.57 10.77
C ASP A 920 14.49 -4.12 10.38
N VAL A 921 13.69 -3.17 10.84
CA VAL A 921 13.83 -1.75 10.45
C VAL A 921 13.32 -0.85 11.57
N GLY A 922 13.96 0.31 11.76
CA GLY A 922 13.56 1.28 12.77
C GLY A 922 13.76 2.74 12.37
N TYR A 923 12.71 3.54 12.41
CA TYR A 923 12.70 4.93 11.96
C TYR A 923 12.80 5.89 13.15
N LEU A 924 13.68 6.88 13.05
CA LEU A 924 13.83 7.97 14.03
C LEU A 924 13.33 9.28 13.44
N ASP A 925 12.32 9.87 14.08
CA ASP A 925 11.70 11.14 13.68
C ASP A 925 11.80 12.16 14.82
N ALA A 926 11.85 13.45 14.47
CA ALA A 926 11.89 14.53 15.44
C ALA A 926 11.04 15.72 15.02
N SER A 927 10.48 16.43 16.00
CA SER A 927 9.79 17.70 15.78
C SER A 927 10.05 18.70 16.91
N PHE A 928 9.99 19.98 16.54
CA PHE A 928 10.15 21.12 17.42
C PHE A 928 9.14 22.20 17.01
N SER A 929 8.46 22.82 17.97
CA SER A 929 7.61 23.98 17.72
C SER A 929 7.71 25.03 18.81
N TYR A 930 7.48 26.27 18.42
CA TYR A 930 7.50 27.44 19.28
C TYR A 930 6.27 28.32 19.02
N ASP A 931 5.46 28.50 20.05
CA ASP A 931 4.28 29.35 20.05
C ASP A 931 4.72 30.81 20.23
N VAL A 932 4.77 31.57 19.13
CA VAL A 932 5.17 32.98 19.15
C VAL A 932 4.19 33.79 19.99
N ASN A 933 2.90 33.56 19.75
CA ASN A 933 1.74 34.07 20.49
C ASN A 933 0.59 33.05 20.38
N ASP A 934 -0.60 33.41 20.87
CA ASP A 934 -1.76 32.51 20.88
C ASP A 934 -2.31 32.17 19.48
N HIS A 935 -1.88 32.91 18.44
CA HIS A 935 -2.35 32.77 17.07
C HIS A 935 -1.32 32.18 16.12
N LEU A 936 -0.03 32.24 16.43
CA LEU A 936 1.07 31.86 15.54
C LEU A 936 2.04 30.89 16.21
N THR A 937 2.16 29.70 15.62
CA THR A 937 3.16 28.69 15.97
C THR A 937 4.13 28.53 14.80
N LEU A 938 5.44 28.54 15.09
CA LEU A 938 6.48 28.13 14.14
C LEU A 938 6.95 26.72 14.48
N TYR A 939 7.27 25.90 13.47
CA TYR A 939 7.75 24.55 13.72
C TYR A 939 8.78 24.10 12.69
N ALA A 940 9.60 23.13 13.10
CA ALA A 940 10.56 22.42 12.28
C ALA A 940 10.51 20.92 12.62
N GLN A 941 10.68 20.05 11.63
CA GLN A 941 10.56 18.60 11.80
C GLN A 941 11.55 17.85 10.91
N ALA A 942 11.80 16.59 11.21
CA ALA A 942 12.58 15.69 10.38
C ALA A 942 12.10 14.24 10.47
N THR A 943 12.01 13.54 9.33
CA THR A 943 11.73 12.10 9.25
C THR A 943 12.97 11.29 8.91
N ASN A 944 12.98 10.04 9.35
CA ASN A 944 13.99 9.05 8.99
C ASN A 944 15.43 9.58 9.22
N LEU A 945 15.70 10.22 10.36
CA LEU A 945 17.00 10.81 10.68
C LEU A 945 18.17 9.82 10.62
N THR A 946 17.89 8.53 10.80
CA THR A 946 18.84 7.41 10.65
C THR A 946 19.16 7.09 9.19
N GLY A 947 18.26 7.40 8.26
CA GLY A 947 18.40 7.06 6.83
C GLY A 947 18.18 5.58 6.56
N GLU A 948 17.27 4.95 7.30
CA GLU A 948 16.93 3.55 7.10
C GLU A 948 16.27 3.32 5.74
N SER A 949 16.45 2.10 5.23
CA SER A 949 15.90 1.58 3.98
C SER A 949 15.28 0.20 4.25
N GLU A 950 14.21 -0.17 3.55
CA GLU A 950 13.59 -1.48 3.76
C GLU A 950 14.23 -2.53 2.87
N ARG A 951 15.02 -3.44 3.45
CA ARG A 951 15.71 -4.51 2.72
C ARG A 951 14.90 -5.81 2.76
N ARG A 952 14.91 -6.55 1.65
CA ARG A 952 14.45 -7.94 1.56
C ARG A 952 15.59 -8.89 1.19
N TYR A 953 15.48 -10.12 1.68
CA TYR A 953 16.40 -11.21 1.38
C TYR A 953 15.64 -12.52 1.13
N ALA A 954 16.26 -13.46 0.41
CA ALA A 954 15.69 -14.74 0.03
C ALA A 954 16.35 -15.90 0.80
N GLN A 955 15.58 -16.56 1.67
CA GLN A 955 15.99 -17.66 2.56
C GLN A 955 17.03 -17.25 3.61
N TRP A 956 18.23 -16.85 3.17
CA TRP A 956 19.36 -16.49 4.02
C TRP A 956 19.63 -14.99 3.97
N THR A 957 20.07 -14.41 5.09
CA THR A 957 20.22 -12.95 5.25
C THR A 957 21.23 -12.30 4.29
N ASN A 958 22.20 -13.06 3.77
CA ASN A 958 23.16 -12.60 2.76
C ASN A 958 22.64 -12.74 1.32
N HIS A 959 21.54 -13.46 1.10
CA HIS A 959 20.96 -13.64 -0.22
C HIS A 959 20.04 -12.45 -0.55
N TYR A 960 20.66 -11.36 -1.00
CA TYR A 960 19.98 -10.12 -1.38
C TYR A 960 18.80 -10.36 -2.33
N TYR A 961 17.66 -9.67 -2.12
CA TYR A 961 16.48 -9.75 -2.98
C TYR A 961 16.11 -8.40 -3.59
N ASP A 962 15.83 -7.41 -2.75
CA ASP A 962 15.68 -6.01 -3.13
C ASP A 962 15.76 -5.09 -1.91
N GLN A 963 15.70 -3.79 -2.15
CA GLN A 963 15.65 -2.79 -1.10
C GLN A 963 14.89 -1.54 -1.57
N ASN A 964 14.02 -1.00 -0.71
CA ASN A 964 13.40 0.30 -0.90
C ASN A 964 14.21 1.38 -0.18
N ILE A 965 14.68 2.36 -0.91
CA ILE A 965 15.50 3.45 -0.39
C ILE A 965 14.68 4.72 -0.37
N PHE A 966 14.48 5.24 0.85
CA PHE A 966 13.77 6.48 1.09
C PHE A 966 14.74 7.60 1.49
N GLU A 967 14.30 8.84 1.34
CA GLU A 967 15.05 10.04 1.72
C GLU A 967 14.86 10.40 3.20
N ARG A 968 15.84 11.13 3.76
CA ARG A 968 15.62 11.88 5.00
C ARG A 968 14.98 13.20 4.61
N ARG A 969 13.90 13.57 5.28
CA ARG A 969 13.16 14.81 4.96
C ARG A 969 13.19 15.77 6.14
N TYR A 970 13.36 17.04 5.81
CA TYR A 970 13.31 18.14 6.76
C TYR A 970 12.13 19.04 6.41
N TYR A 971 11.43 19.53 7.42
CA TYR A 971 10.21 20.31 7.28
C TYR A 971 10.34 21.59 8.09
N ALA A 972 9.79 22.69 7.57
CA ALA A 972 9.65 23.94 8.30
C ALA A 972 8.36 24.63 7.89
N GLY A 973 7.66 25.20 8.87
CA GLY A 973 6.40 25.86 8.58
C GLY A 973 5.83 26.68 9.71
N LEU A 974 4.62 27.18 9.49
CA LEU A 974 3.85 27.95 10.44
C LEU A 974 2.41 27.45 10.52
N ARG A 975 1.78 27.66 11.69
CA ARG A 975 0.35 27.42 11.93
C ARG A 975 -0.29 28.68 12.46
N LEU A 976 -1.51 28.95 11.99
CA LEU A 976 -2.37 30.04 12.39
C LEU A 976 -3.65 29.49 13.02
N ARG A 977 -4.13 30.08 14.12
CA ARG A 977 -5.38 29.70 14.82
C ARG A 977 -6.11 30.96 15.30
N PHE A 978 -7.39 31.10 14.98
CA PHE A 978 -8.24 32.24 15.36
C PHE A 978 -9.63 31.81 15.82
#